data_AF-A0AAW6ST70-F1
#
_entry.id   AF-A0AAW6ST70-F1
#
_cell.length_a   1.000
_cell.length_b   1.000
_cell.length_c   1.000
_cell.angle_alpha   90.00
_cell.angle_beta   90.00
_cell.angle_gamma   90.00
#
_symmetry.space_group_name_H-M   'P 1'
#
loop_
_entity.id
_entity.type
_entity.pdbx_description
1 polymer ?
#
loop_
_entity_poly.entity_id
_entity_poly.type
_entity_poly.pdbx_seq_one_letter_code
_entity_poly.pdbx_strand_id
1 'polypeptide(L)'
;MNVQGSLKCTLKQLGYADDQLVVQILVPVEKMATMQECYLLLIERQTDQVKSFPLRKISEQDQFVLVVGSIRKEEIFTGDLYWDLYVGTLAEGQQEKFRVHSDYSELEALFSVDSEQERVFIPYTTNKGNVSIKLTDLEMITHVDHTELSEQGILSISGFAIYPDKDRLVEKLEKKIVIKSNDDEFETNLVPESVEREDLTEKYGHDDWNFDHAGFNIDIDLKKFFGHFHTNQSLKIYVEYTYYGENRSQVFLSNPLKYPVSEKKYTAQLNIIKTDHAKKKIRLSRSKKAKYLTISIGDYQLKQEIKSKIRRKIIQIRRHPLTKKMYQTAFKWIGYLPRKKNVIVFESFLGKQYSDNPRALYEYLKGKYPHYKMYWSANKKFVHNFEGRDLQYIRRFSVKWLFTLAQAKYWVTNSRMPLWIPKPRNTVYLQTWHGTPLKRLASDMDEVHMPGTSTQKYKENFTKEASNWDYLVSPNEYSSEIFRRAFQFNKVMIESGYPRNDFLLNSNNKETMIDLKKRFGIPLDKKVLLYAPTWRDDQFYGKGKYKFDLDLDLSLLRNELGEEYVVILRMHYLVAENFDLSPYEGFAFDFSNHEDIRELYLIADLLITDYSSVFFDYGNLRRPMIFYVYDIESYRDKLRGFYFDFEQNAPGPLVKTTEEVIAEIKKVETEGFTLPPSFEPFYQKFCYLESGQSSKKVVETVFGK
;
A
#
# COMPACT_ATOMS: atom_id res chain seq x y z
N MET A 1 -36.02 -10.82 -15.98
CA MET A 1 -36.55 -9.49 -15.57
C MET A 1 -35.40 -8.49 -15.68
N ASN A 2 -35.58 -7.47 -16.52
CA ASN A 2 -34.59 -6.43 -16.78
C ASN A 2 -34.25 -5.68 -15.48
N VAL A 3 -32.97 -5.57 -15.16
CA VAL A 3 -32.48 -4.66 -14.11
C VAL A 3 -32.62 -3.24 -14.67
N GLN A 4 -33.75 -2.58 -14.39
CA GLN A 4 -33.85 -1.12 -14.51
C GLN A 4 -32.81 -0.53 -13.54
N GLY A 5 -31.78 0.12 -14.08
CA GLY A 5 -30.82 0.84 -13.25
C GLY A 5 -31.54 1.99 -12.54
N SER A 6 -31.35 2.12 -11.23
CA SER A 6 -31.88 3.23 -10.42
C SER A 6 -31.57 4.58 -11.07
N LEU A 7 -32.55 5.48 -11.14
CA LEU A 7 -32.36 6.82 -11.72
C LEU A 7 -31.33 7.59 -10.88
N LYS A 8 -30.51 8.43 -11.50
CA LYS A 8 -29.44 9.19 -10.82
C LYS A 8 -29.89 10.63 -10.57
N CYS A 9 -29.36 11.24 -9.51
CA CYS A 9 -29.38 12.70 -9.38
C CYS A 9 -28.42 13.28 -10.41
N THR A 10 -28.88 14.21 -11.25
CA THR A 10 -28.10 14.73 -12.37
C THR A 10 -28.05 16.24 -12.32
N LEU A 11 -26.86 16.80 -12.51
CA LEU A 11 -26.62 18.23 -12.63
C LEU A 11 -27.34 18.72 -13.89
N LYS A 12 -28.27 19.67 -13.72
CA LYS A 12 -28.95 20.36 -14.82
C LYS A 12 -28.19 21.60 -15.24
N GLN A 13 -27.64 22.34 -14.28
CA GLN A 13 -26.90 23.56 -14.54
C GLN A 13 -26.01 23.88 -13.34
N LEU A 14 -24.85 24.45 -13.63
CA LEU A 14 -23.92 25.02 -12.65
C LEU A 14 -23.50 26.39 -13.18
N GLY A 15 -23.45 27.41 -12.33
CA GLY A 15 -23.04 28.75 -12.72
C GLY A 15 -22.92 29.69 -11.52
N TYR A 16 -22.53 30.93 -11.76
CA TYR A 16 -22.40 31.95 -10.72
C TYR A 16 -23.52 33.00 -10.79
N ALA A 17 -23.98 33.46 -9.63
CA ALA A 17 -24.84 34.62 -9.46
C ALA A 17 -24.55 35.28 -8.10
N ASP A 18 -24.33 36.60 -8.07
CA ASP A 18 -24.10 37.41 -6.85
C ASP A 18 -23.11 36.75 -5.85
N ASP A 19 -21.91 36.39 -6.32
CA ASP A 19 -20.84 35.70 -5.55
C ASP A 19 -21.18 34.32 -4.98
N GLN A 20 -22.23 33.69 -5.50
CA GLN A 20 -22.62 32.34 -5.14
C GLN A 20 -22.53 31.39 -6.32
N LEU A 21 -22.02 30.18 -6.07
CA LEU A 21 -22.13 29.07 -7.00
C LEU A 21 -23.55 28.50 -6.90
N VAL A 22 -24.34 28.69 -7.95
CA VAL A 22 -25.70 28.20 -8.07
C VAL A 22 -25.70 26.82 -8.73
N VAL A 23 -26.30 25.84 -8.06
CA VAL A 23 -26.35 24.44 -8.49
C VAL A 23 -27.80 24.03 -8.72
N GLN A 24 -28.14 23.67 -9.96
CA GLN A 24 -29.44 23.11 -10.31
C GLN A 24 -29.34 21.60 -10.52
N ILE A 25 -30.17 20.82 -9.85
CA ILE A 25 -30.10 19.35 -9.85
C ILE A 25 -31.48 18.77 -10.17
N LEU A 26 -31.51 17.80 -11.07
CA LEU A 26 -32.65 16.91 -11.28
C LEU A 26 -32.52 15.73 -10.32
N VAL A 27 -33.43 15.64 -9.35
CA VAL A 27 -33.46 14.57 -8.35
C VAL A 27 -34.62 13.62 -8.66
N PRO A 28 -34.39 12.30 -8.80
CA PRO A 28 -35.48 11.35 -9.01
C PRO A 28 -36.50 11.43 -7.88
N VAL A 29 -37.80 11.42 -8.21
CA VAL A 29 -38.89 11.48 -7.22
C VAL A 29 -38.78 10.35 -6.19
N GLU A 30 -38.33 9.15 -6.61
CA GLU A 30 -38.11 8.00 -5.73
C GLU A 30 -37.02 8.22 -4.65
N LYS A 31 -36.20 9.27 -4.79
CA LYS A 31 -35.11 9.63 -3.89
C LYS A 31 -35.40 10.88 -3.05
N MET A 32 -36.58 11.47 -3.21
CA MET A 32 -36.97 12.68 -2.51
C MET A 32 -37.65 12.34 -1.18
N ALA A 33 -37.19 12.98 -0.10
CA ALA A 33 -37.94 13.08 1.15
C ALA A 33 -38.82 14.35 1.13
N THR A 34 -39.36 14.79 2.28
CA THR A 34 -40.01 16.11 2.32
C THR A 34 -38.97 17.20 2.00
N MET A 35 -39.39 18.31 1.37
CA MET A 35 -38.43 19.35 0.96
C MET A 35 -37.65 19.98 2.12
N GLN A 36 -38.20 19.95 3.34
CA GLN A 36 -37.52 20.40 4.56
C GLN A 36 -36.39 19.44 5.00
N GLU A 37 -36.34 18.25 4.41
CA GLU A 37 -35.38 17.19 4.69
C GLU A 37 -34.35 17.00 3.56
N CYS A 38 -34.37 17.88 2.54
CA CYS A 38 -33.46 17.82 1.39
C CYS A 38 -32.39 18.92 1.45
N TYR A 39 -31.12 18.52 1.33
CA TYR A 39 -29.97 19.44 1.42
C TYR A 39 -28.94 19.16 0.31
N LEU A 40 -28.24 20.21 -0.11
CA LEU A 40 -27.05 20.10 -0.91
C LEU A 40 -25.88 19.83 0.04
N LEU A 41 -25.15 18.74 -0.20
CA LEU A 41 -24.03 18.37 0.66
C LEU A 41 -22.72 18.46 -0.12
N LEU A 42 -21.73 19.10 0.48
CA LEU A 42 -20.33 18.97 0.11
C LEU A 42 -19.64 18.09 1.16
N ILE A 43 -19.05 16.97 0.72
CA ILE A 43 -18.32 16.07 1.60
C ILE A 43 -16.86 16.04 1.18
N GLU A 44 -15.97 16.38 2.10
CA GLU A 44 -14.52 16.37 1.88
C GLU A 44 -13.98 14.93 1.88
N ARG A 45 -13.09 14.59 0.95
CA ARG A 45 -12.65 13.20 0.71
C ARG A 45 -11.72 12.59 1.75
N GLN A 46 -11.08 13.40 2.60
CA GLN A 46 -10.01 12.95 3.51
C GLN A 46 -10.39 13.07 4.98
N THR A 47 -11.14 14.12 5.33
CA THR A 47 -11.52 14.50 6.69
C THR A 47 -12.97 14.14 7.02
N ASP A 48 -13.74 13.67 6.01
CA ASP A 48 -15.18 13.46 6.08
C ASP A 48 -15.96 14.72 6.55
N GLN A 49 -15.36 15.91 6.45
CA GLN A 49 -16.03 17.16 6.76
C GLN A 49 -17.24 17.32 5.82
N VAL A 50 -18.39 17.65 6.42
CA VAL A 50 -19.65 17.84 5.69
C VAL A 50 -20.09 19.29 5.82
N LYS A 51 -20.32 19.95 4.67
CA LYS A 51 -21.02 21.24 4.59
C LYS A 51 -22.39 21.00 3.97
N SER A 52 -23.41 21.61 4.56
CA SER A 52 -24.81 21.44 4.16
C SER A 52 -25.41 22.79 3.78
N PHE A 53 -26.08 22.84 2.64
CA PHE A 53 -26.73 24.03 2.12
C PHE A 53 -28.20 23.73 1.82
N PRO A 54 -29.11 24.68 2.09
CA PRO A 54 -30.54 24.47 1.84
C PRO A 54 -30.83 24.31 0.35
N LEU A 55 -31.75 23.40 0.01
CA LEU A 55 -32.29 23.26 -1.35
C LEU A 55 -33.69 23.84 -1.44
N ARG A 56 -34.00 24.47 -2.58
CA ARG A 56 -35.35 24.95 -2.91
C ARG A 56 -35.88 24.19 -4.12
N LYS A 57 -37.13 23.76 -4.04
CA LYS A 57 -37.85 23.14 -5.17
C LYS A 57 -38.26 24.24 -6.14
N ILE A 58 -37.97 24.05 -7.42
CA ILE A 58 -38.39 24.96 -8.49
C ILE A 58 -39.60 24.38 -9.23
N SER A 59 -39.51 23.11 -9.63
CA SER A 59 -40.58 22.43 -10.36
C SER A 59 -40.49 20.92 -10.16
N GLU A 60 -41.56 20.23 -10.53
CA GLU A 60 -41.63 18.78 -10.60
C GLU A 60 -42.20 18.41 -11.95
N GLN A 61 -41.49 17.56 -12.70
CA GLN A 61 -41.89 17.10 -14.02
C GLN A 61 -41.53 15.62 -14.16
N ASP A 62 -42.51 14.81 -14.57
CA ASP A 62 -42.39 13.36 -14.75
C ASP A 62 -41.80 12.64 -13.53
N GLN A 63 -40.60 12.06 -13.68
CA GLN A 63 -39.90 11.28 -12.65
C GLN A 63 -38.85 12.08 -11.88
N PHE A 64 -38.76 13.40 -12.08
CA PHE A 64 -37.73 14.26 -11.48
C PHE A 64 -38.29 15.53 -10.82
N VAL A 65 -37.66 15.91 -9.71
CA VAL A 65 -37.82 17.21 -9.05
C VAL A 65 -36.60 18.07 -9.38
N LEU A 66 -36.84 19.28 -9.89
CA LEU A 66 -35.79 20.28 -10.07
C LEU A 66 -35.59 21.03 -8.76
N VAL A 67 -34.39 20.92 -8.20
CA VAL A 67 -33.97 21.62 -6.99
C VAL A 67 -32.80 22.56 -7.29
N VAL A 68 -32.72 23.64 -6.52
CA VAL A 68 -31.66 24.65 -6.59
C VAL A 68 -31.06 24.87 -5.23
N GLY A 69 -29.73 24.86 -5.15
CA GLY A 69 -28.95 25.28 -3.99
C GLY A 69 -27.93 26.33 -4.40
N SER A 70 -27.46 27.10 -3.43
CA SER A 70 -26.36 28.05 -3.64
C SER A 70 -25.31 27.88 -2.56
N ILE A 71 -24.05 28.10 -2.93
CA ILE A 71 -22.90 27.99 -2.05
C ILE A 71 -22.12 29.30 -2.14
N ARG A 72 -21.85 29.96 -1.01
CA ARG A 72 -21.02 31.19 -1.03
C ARG A 72 -19.56 30.82 -1.20
N LYS A 73 -18.84 31.61 -1.99
CA LYS A 73 -17.40 31.46 -2.27
C LYS A 73 -16.58 31.34 -0.97
N GLU A 74 -16.76 32.27 -0.03
CA GLU A 74 -16.06 32.34 1.26
C GLU A 74 -16.24 31.09 2.14
N GLU A 75 -17.36 30.37 2.00
CA GLU A 75 -17.65 29.20 2.83
C GLU A 75 -16.79 27.97 2.47
N ILE A 76 -15.94 28.03 1.43
CA ILE A 76 -15.24 26.86 0.87
C ILE A 76 -13.70 26.99 0.89
N PHE A 77 -13.15 28.20 0.92
CA PHE A 77 -11.70 28.48 0.80
C PHE A 77 -10.90 28.18 2.09
N THR A 78 -10.74 26.89 2.41
CA THR A 78 -9.87 26.43 3.52
C THR A 78 -9.15 25.13 3.14
N GLY A 79 -7.80 25.09 3.17
CA GLY A 79 -6.99 23.86 2.96
C GLY A 79 -6.97 23.29 1.52
N ASP A 80 -6.08 22.33 1.21
CA ASP A 80 -6.08 21.62 -0.09
C ASP A 80 -7.07 20.46 -0.07
N LEU A 81 -8.30 20.74 -0.52
CA LEU A 81 -9.43 19.86 -0.30
C LEU A 81 -10.10 19.42 -1.61
N TYR A 82 -10.64 18.20 -1.59
CA TYR A 82 -11.50 17.70 -2.65
C TYR A 82 -12.90 17.50 -2.09
N TRP A 83 -13.85 18.26 -2.61
CA TRP A 83 -15.23 18.22 -2.17
C TRP A 83 -16.08 17.44 -3.17
N ASP A 84 -16.82 16.47 -2.67
CA ASP A 84 -17.75 15.67 -3.45
C ASP A 84 -19.16 16.20 -3.24
N LEU A 85 -19.85 16.54 -4.34
CA LEU A 85 -21.23 17.03 -4.33
C LEU A 85 -22.25 15.88 -4.20
N TYR A 86 -23.19 16.02 -3.28
CA TYR A 86 -24.31 15.11 -3.05
C TYR A 86 -25.62 15.88 -2.85
N VAL A 87 -26.73 15.17 -3.06
CA VAL A 87 -28.02 15.52 -2.47
C VAL A 87 -28.22 14.63 -1.26
N GLY A 88 -28.39 15.23 -0.09
CA GLY A 88 -28.75 14.53 1.14
C GLY A 88 -30.26 14.56 1.36
N THR A 89 -30.83 13.44 1.80
CA THR A 89 -32.22 13.36 2.24
C THR A 89 -32.29 12.72 3.62
N LEU A 90 -33.20 13.23 4.47
CA LEU A 90 -33.52 12.63 5.76
C LEU A 90 -34.92 11.99 5.63
N ALA A 91 -35.00 10.67 5.56
CA ALA A 91 -36.28 9.95 5.49
C ALA A 91 -36.38 9.00 6.68
N GLU A 92 -37.46 9.09 7.46
CA GLU A 92 -37.73 8.17 8.60
C GLU A 92 -36.57 8.05 9.61
N GLY A 93 -35.80 9.13 9.80
CA GLY A 93 -34.65 9.17 10.72
C GLY A 93 -33.37 8.51 10.18
N GLN A 94 -33.36 8.03 8.93
CA GLN A 94 -32.16 7.58 8.23
C GLN A 94 -31.69 8.64 7.22
N GLN A 95 -30.40 8.97 7.28
CA GLN A 95 -29.77 9.92 6.36
C GLN A 95 -29.27 9.18 5.13
N GLU A 96 -29.85 9.46 3.97
CA GLU A 96 -29.37 8.98 2.68
C GLU A 96 -28.62 10.09 1.93
N LYS A 97 -27.64 9.69 1.12
CA LYS A 97 -26.87 10.63 0.29
C LYS A 97 -26.70 10.10 -1.12
N PHE A 98 -27.01 10.93 -2.10
CA PHE A 98 -26.98 10.59 -3.51
C PHE A 98 -25.96 11.45 -4.24
N ARG A 99 -25.04 10.79 -4.95
CA ARG A 99 -24.04 11.49 -5.76
C ARG A 99 -24.70 12.23 -6.92
N VAL A 100 -24.31 13.48 -7.13
CA VAL A 100 -24.71 14.27 -8.30
C VAL A 100 -23.86 13.85 -9.50
N HIS A 101 -24.51 13.36 -10.54
CA HIS A 101 -23.93 13.01 -11.84
C HIS A 101 -23.88 14.24 -12.75
N SER A 102 -22.92 14.31 -13.65
CA SER A 102 -22.81 15.36 -14.66
C SER A 102 -22.38 14.75 -15.99
N ASP A 103 -23.04 15.18 -17.05
CA ASP A 103 -22.68 14.89 -18.43
C ASP A 103 -21.86 16.02 -19.07
N TYR A 104 -21.54 17.08 -18.31
CA TYR A 104 -20.71 18.19 -18.76
C TYR A 104 -19.23 17.83 -18.71
N SER A 105 -18.51 18.10 -19.80
CA SER A 105 -17.08 17.84 -19.94
C SER A 105 -16.20 19.00 -19.43
N GLU A 106 -16.67 20.24 -19.49
CA GLU A 106 -15.85 21.44 -19.27
C GLU A 106 -16.24 22.24 -18.02
N LEU A 107 -16.69 21.57 -16.95
CA LEU A 107 -17.05 22.26 -15.70
C LEU A 107 -15.89 23.05 -15.10
N GLU A 108 -14.65 22.72 -15.45
CA GLU A 108 -13.46 23.43 -15.02
C GLU A 108 -13.40 24.89 -15.48
N ALA A 109 -14.17 25.28 -16.50
CA ALA A 109 -14.30 26.68 -16.94
C ALA A 109 -15.09 27.55 -15.93
N LEU A 110 -15.88 26.94 -15.05
CA LEU A 110 -16.59 27.62 -13.96
C LEU A 110 -15.71 27.73 -12.69
N PHE A 111 -14.43 28.01 -12.87
CA PHE A 111 -13.53 28.19 -11.74
C PHE A 111 -13.71 29.57 -11.09
N SER A 112 -13.41 29.70 -9.81
CA SER A 112 -13.39 31.00 -9.13
C SER A 112 -12.07 31.18 -8.39
N VAL A 113 -11.58 32.42 -8.35
CA VAL A 113 -10.28 32.78 -7.80
C VAL A 113 -10.48 33.55 -6.50
N ASP A 114 -9.76 33.13 -5.47
CA ASP A 114 -9.55 33.89 -4.26
C ASP A 114 -8.16 34.55 -4.36
N SER A 115 -8.15 35.83 -4.72
CA SER A 115 -6.92 36.60 -4.92
C SER A 115 -6.16 36.88 -3.63
N GLU A 116 -6.83 36.89 -2.47
CA GLU A 116 -6.16 37.13 -1.18
C GLU A 116 -5.36 35.89 -0.74
N GLN A 117 -5.90 34.70 -0.99
CA GLN A 117 -5.25 33.43 -0.63
C GLN A 117 -4.44 32.80 -1.77
N GLU A 118 -4.39 33.43 -2.95
CA GLU A 118 -3.79 32.89 -4.19
C GLU A 118 -4.29 31.46 -4.51
N ARG A 119 -5.61 31.26 -4.43
CA ARG A 119 -6.24 29.94 -4.58
C ARG A 119 -7.32 29.93 -5.64
N VAL A 120 -7.54 28.76 -6.23
CA VAL A 120 -8.57 28.53 -7.24
C VAL A 120 -9.49 27.37 -6.85
N PHE A 121 -10.78 27.66 -6.92
CA PHE A 121 -11.89 26.74 -6.75
C PHE A 121 -12.32 26.23 -8.14
N ILE A 122 -12.22 24.93 -8.40
CA ILE A 122 -12.47 24.36 -9.73
C ILE A 122 -13.50 23.22 -9.64
N PRO A 123 -14.75 23.42 -10.11
CA PRO A 123 -15.69 22.34 -10.36
C PRO A 123 -15.19 21.42 -11.48
N TYR A 124 -15.38 20.11 -11.34
CA TYR A 124 -14.99 19.15 -12.38
C TYR A 124 -15.84 17.88 -12.35
N THR A 125 -15.90 17.20 -13.49
CA THR A 125 -16.56 15.90 -13.61
C THR A 125 -15.55 14.77 -13.34
N THR A 126 -15.81 13.97 -12.32
CA THR A 126 -14.98 12.80 -11.99
C THR A 126 -15.08 11.71 -13.04
N ASN A 127 -14.15 10.75 -12.98
CA ASN A 127 -14.09 9.59 -13.87
C ASN A 127 -15.32 8.67 -13.86
N LYS A 128 -16.18 8.78 -12.85
CA LYS A 128 -17.46 8.05 -12.75
C LYS A 128 -18.64 8.89 -13.25
N GLY A 129 -18.36 10.08 -13.77
CA GLY A 129 -19.33 11.10 -14.18
C GLY A 129 -19.95 11.85 -13.01
N ASN A 130 -19.35 11.86 -11.81
CA ASN A 130 -19.91 12.60 -10.67
C ASN A 130 -19.28 13.99 -10.53
N VAL A 131 -20.04 14.99 -10.09
CA VAL A 131 -19.57 16.36 -9.85
C VAL A 131 -18.71 16.40 -8.58
N SER A 132 -17.54 16.99 -8.67
CA SER A 132 -16.69 17.30 -7.52
C SER A 132 -16.07 18.67 -7.71
N ILE A 133 -15.48 19.20 -6.65
CA ILE A 133 -14.78 20.47 -6.66
C ILE A 133 -13.37 20.23 -6.10
N LYS A 134 -12.36 20.82 -6.74
CA LYS A 134 -10.98 20.88 -6.27
C LYS A 134 -10.68 22.29 -5.79
N LEU A 135 -10.08 22.42 -4.62
CA LEU A 135 -9.42 23.64 -4.16
C LEU A 135 -7.91 23.44 -4.22
N THR A 136 -7.19 24.38 -4.85
CA THR A 136 -5.76 24.26 -5.16
C THR A 136 -5.14 25.64 -5.31
N ASP A 137 -3.81 25.73 -5.24
CA ASP A 137 -3.08 26.95 -5.61
C ASP A 137 -3.32 27.32 -7.09
N LEU A 138 -3.06 28.58 -7.47
CA LEU A 138 -3.20 29.06 -8.85
C LEU A 138 -2.42 28.20 -9.85
N GLU A 139 -3.14 27.34 -10.58
CA GLU A 139 -2.59 26.48 -11.64
C GLU A 139 -3.35 26.71 -12.94
N MET A 140 -2.66 26.52 -14.08
CA MET A 140 -3.31 26.61 -15.39
C MET A 140 -4.37 25.51 -15.53
N ILE A 141 -5.59 25.92 -15.88
CA ILE A 141 -6.72 25.06 -16.14
C ILE A 141 -6.67 24.66 -17.61
N THR A 142 -6.60 23.36 -17.88
CA THR A 142 -6.48 22.83 -19.25
C THR A 142 -7.54 21.77 -19.51
N HIS A 143 -8.15 21.83 -20.69
CA HIS A 143 -9.06 20.80 -21.20
C HIS A 143 -8.66 20.40 -22.62
N VAL A 144 -8.79 19.11 -22.95
CA VAL A 144 -8.54 18.59 -24.30
C VAL A 144 -9.86 18.09 -24.85
N ASP A 145 -10.35 18.77 -25.89
CA ASP A 145 -11.62 18.48 -26.55
C ASP A 145 -11.49 17.24 -27.45
N HIS A 146 -10.43 17.22 -28.27
CA HIS A 146 -10.17 16.16 -29.23
C HIS A 146 -8.69 15.76 -29.26
N THR A 147 -8.43 14.48 -29.50
CA THR A 147 -7.09 14.00 -29.81
C THR A 147 -7.12 12.80 -30.74
N GLU A 148 -6.34 12.87 -31.81
CA GLU A 148 -6.31 11.83 -32.84
C GLU A 148 -4.91 11.61 -33.37
N LEU A 149 -4.50 10.35 -33.48
CA LEU A 149 -3.25 9.95 -34.09
C LEU A 149 -3.54 9.33 -35.46
N SER A 150 -3.18 10.05 -36.52
CA SER A 150 -3.34 9.58 -37.89
C SER A 150 -2.42 8.41 -38.23
N GLU A 151 -2.76 7.66 -39.28
CA GLU A 151 -1.90 6.61 -39.85
C GLU A 151 -0.57 7.14 -40.39
N GLN A 152 -0.45 8.44 -40.64
CA GLN A 152 0.78 9.08 -41.10
C GLN A 152 1.69 9.56 -39.95
N GLY A 153 1.26 9.39 -38.70
CA GLY A 153 2.02 9.78 -37.51
C GLY A 153 1.84 11.24 -37.09
N ILE A 154 0.78 11.88 -37.57
CA ILE A 154 0.40 13.23 -37.15
C ILE A 154 -0.54 13.08 -35.95
N LEU A 155 -0.21 13.76 -34.85
CA LEU A 155 -1.05 13.84 -33.67
C LEU A 155 -1.75 15.20 -33.65
N SER A 156 -3.06 15.18 -33.85
CA SER A 156 -3.93 16.35 -33.75
C SER A 156 -4.42 16.50 -32.32
N ILE A 157 -4.36 17.71 -31.77
CA ILE A 157 -4.83 18.05 -30.43
C ILE A 157 -5.54 19.40 -30.49
N SER A 158 -6.76 19.43 -29.98
CA SER A 158 -7.49 20.67 -29.74
C SER A 158 -8.03 20.72 -28.32
N GLY A 159 -8.18 21.94 -27.81
CA GLY A 159 -8.65 22.17 -26.45
C GLY A 159 -8.59 23.64 -26.07
N PHE A 160 -8.61 23.89 -24.77
CA PHE A 160 -8.41 25.22 -24.22
C PHE A 160 -7.50 25.18 -22.99
N ALA A 161 -6.84 26.30 -22.72
CA ALA A 161 -6.06 26.51 -21.52
C ALA A 161 -6.29 27.93 -20.99
N ILE A 162 -6.38 28.07 -19.67
CA ILE A 162 -6.65 29.35 -19.01
C ILE A 162 -5.75 29.43 -17.78
N TYR A 163 -5.04 30.54 -17.62
CA TYR A 163 -4.39 30.84 -16.35
C TYR A 163 -5.36 31.70 -15.50
N PRO A 164 -5.70 31.27 -14.28
CA PRO A 164 -6.77 31.89 -13.48
C PRO A 164 -6.27 33.16 -12.75
N ASP A 165 -5.72 34.13 -13.47
CA ASP A 165 -5.32 35.44 -12.95
C ASP A 165 -5.64 36.54 -13.98
N LYS A 166 -6.58 37.43 -13.64
CA LYS A 166 -7.02 38.54 -14.51
C LYS A 166 -6.08 39.73 -14.51
N ASP A 167 -5.36 39.93 -13.41
CA ASP A 167 -4.61 41.15 -13.15
C ASP A 167 -3.16 41.06 -13.66
N ARG A 168 -2.74 39.86 -14.08
CA ARG A 168 -1.40 39.62 -14.65
C ARG A 168 -1.36 39.84 -16.17
N LEU A 169 -0.99 41.08 -16.52
CA LEU A 169 -0.27 41.52 -17.73
C LEU A 169 -0.94 41.20 -19.09
N VAL A 170 -1.68 42.18 -19.64
CA VAL A 170 -2.59 41.98 -20.79
C VAL A 170 -2.12 42.65 -22.10
N GLU A 171 -0.82 42.89 -22.31
CA GLU A 171 -0.39 43.49 -23.59
C GLU A 171 -0.27 42.46 -24.71
N LYS A 172 0.25 41.27 -24.41
CA LYS A 172 0.41 40.18 -25.39
C LYS A 172 0.49 38.82 -24.72
N LEU A 173 -0.26 37.84 -25.24
CA LEU A 173 -0.21 36.44 -24.85
C LEU A 173 0.40 35.61 -25.98
N GLU A 174 1.45 34.83 -25.68
CA GLU A 174 1.98 33.80 -26.55
C GLU A 174 1.71 32.40 -25.99
N LYS A 175 1.22 31.49 -26.84
CA LYS A 175 0.94 30.10 -26.49
C LYS A 175 1.99 29.18 -27.10
N LYS A 176 2.44 28.18 -26.35
CA LYS A 176 3.28 27.09 -26.86
C LYS A 176 2.79 25.75 -26.34
N ILE A 177 3.00 24.71 -27.14
CA ILE A 177 2.86 23.32 -26.74
C ILE A 177 4.26 22.80 -26.44
N VAL A 178 4.49 22.40 -25.20
CA VAL A 178 5.76 21.88 -24.72
C VAL A 178 5.65 20.36 -24.60
N ILE A 179 6.57 19.63 -25.21
CA ILE A 179 6.61 18.16 -25.15
C ILE A 179 7.89 17.74 -24.46
N LYS A 180 7.78 17.03 -23.33
CA LYS A 180 8.93 16.58 -22.52
C LYS A 180 8.98 15.07 -22.40
N SER A 181 10.18 14.49 -22.39
CA SER A 181 10.39 13.10 -21.97
C SER A 181 10.34 12.95 -20.45
N ASN A 182 10.09 11.74 -19.96
CA ASN A 182 10.01 11.49 -18.50
C ASN A 182 11.35 11.61 -17.77
N ASP A 183 12.47 11.52 -18.48
CA ASP A 183 13.84 11.69 -17.99
C ASP A 183 14.36 13.13 -18.20
N ASP A 184 13.52 14.02 -18.73
CA ASP A 184 13.83 15.42 -19.05
C ASP A 184 15.04 15.61 -20.02
N GLU A 185 15.49 14.55 -20.69
CA GLU A 185 16.57 14.62 -21.70
C GLU A 185 16.10 15.17 -23.06
N PHE A 186 14.80 15.21 -23.30
CA PHE A 186 14.20 15.74 -24.52
C PHE A 186 13.08 16.73 -24.20
N GLU A 187 13.19 17.93 -24.78
CA GLU A 187 12.16 18.97 -24.75
C GLU A 187 12.05 19.63 -26.12
N THR A 188 10.81 19.88 -26.56
CA THR A 188 10.55 20.65 -27.77
C THR A 188 9.31 21.50 -27.62
N ASN A 189 9.35 22.68 -28.23
CA ASN A 189 8.30 23.69 -28.16
C ASN A 189 7.72 23.92 -29.55
N LEU A 190 6.40 23.89 -29.65
CA LEU A 190 5.66 24.09 -30.89
C LEU A 190 4.64 25.22 -30.68
N VAL A 191 4.40 26.01 -31.73
CA VAL A 191 3.42 27.10 -31.68
C VAL A 191 2.07 26.55 -32.17
N PRO A 192 1.02 26.50 -31.33
CA PRO A 192 -0.32 26.12 -31.77
C PRO A 192 -1.01 27.28 -32.50
N GLU A 193 -2.03 26.95 -33.28
CA GLU A 193 -3.00 27.91 -33.79
C GLU A 193 -3.93 28.34 -32.64
N SER A 194 -4.13 29.65 -32.48
CA SER A 194 -5.13 30.18 -31.55
C SER A 194 -6.53 30.06 -32.16
N VAL A 195 -7.47 29.57 -31.37
CA VAL A 195 -8.87 29.38 -31.79
C VAL A 195 -9.76 30.16 -30.84
N GLU A 196 -10.66 30.97 -31.39
CA GLU A 196 -11.67 31.69 -30.61
C GLU A 196 -12.74 30.72 -30.08
N ARG A 197 -13.14 30.89 -28.82
CA ARG A 197 -14.07 30.02 -28.07
C ARG A 197 -15.23 30.79 -27.45
N GLU A 198 -15.93 31.55 -28.29
CA GLU A 198 -17.16 32.28 -27.92
C GLU A 198 -18.21 31.35 -27.26
N ASP A 199 -18.23 30.07 -27.65
CA ASP A 199 -19.09 29.04 -27.06
C ASP A 199 -18.81 28.80 -25.57
N LEU A 200 -17.55 28.91 -25.14
CA LEU A 200 -17.17 28.79 -23.72
C LEU A 200 -17.58 30.05 -22.96
N THR A 201 -17.40 31.23 -23.54
CA THR A 201 -17.80 32.50 -22.92
C THR A 201 -19.31 32.58 -22.77
N GLU A 202 -20.08 32.21 -23.80
CA GLU A 202 -21.55 32.20 -23.73
C GLU A 202 -22.06 31.24 -22.64
N LYS A 203 -21.42 30.09 -22.49
CA LYS A 203 -21.88 29.03 -21.59
C LYS A 203 -21.37 29.14 -20.16
N TYR A 204 -20.13 29.60 -19.97
CA TYR A 204 -19.43 29.57 -18.70
C TYR A 204 -18.87 30.93 -18.26
N GLY A 205 -18.99 31.98 -19.07
CA GLY A 205 -18.55 33.33 -18.72
C GLY A 205 -19.21 33.82 -17.43
N HIS A 206 -18.42 34.33 -16.50
CA HIS A 206 -18.88 34.81 -15.20
C HIS A 206 -17.84 35.72 -14.55
N ASP A 207 -18.25 36.60 -13.63
CA ASP A 207 -17.36 37.52 -12.89
C ASP A 207 -16.39 38.33 -13.79
N ASP A 208 -16.76 38.71 -15.02
CA ASP A 208 -15.89 39.32 -16.06
C ASP A 208 -14.86 38.38 -16.71
N TRP A 209 -14.95 37.06 -16.50
CA TRP A 209 -14.16 36.09 -17.27
C TRP A 209 -14.70 35.95 -18.70
N ASN A 210 -13.80 36.15 -19.67
CA ASN A 210 -13.99 35.84 -21.08
C ASN A 210 -13.00 34.72 -21.48
N PHE A 211 -13.49 33.74 -22.24
CA PHE A 211 -12.76 32.55 -22.66
C PHE A 211 -12.50 32.47 -24.16
N ASP A 212 -12.84 33.51 -24.94
CA ASP A 212 -12.76 33.52 -26.40
C ASP A 212 -11.34 33.16 -26.83
N HIS A 213 -10.34 33.84 -26.27
CA HIS A 213 -8.93 33.62 -26.58
C HIS A 213 -8.33 32.33 -25.99
N ALA A 214 -9.06 31.48 -25.26
CA ALA A 214 -8.48 30.34 -24.54
C ALA A 214 -8.17 29.12 -25.42
N GLY A 215 -8.76 29.05 -26.62
CA GLY A 215 -8.68 27.89 -27.50
C GLY A 215 -7.32 27.71 -28.17
N PHE A 216 -6.96 26.46 -28.45
CA PHE A 216 -5.80 26.11 -29.24
C PHE A 216 -6.06 24.87 -30.11
N ASN A 217 -5.39 24.81 -31.25
CA ASN A 217 -5.32 23.65 -32.13
C ASN A 217 -3.88 23.42 -32.60
N ILE A 218 -3.45 22.16 -32.69
CA ILE A 218 -2.13 21.81 -33.21
C ILE A 218 -2.10 20.44 -33.87
N ASP A 219 -1.37 20.36 -34.99
CA ASP A 219 -0.96 19.11 -35.63
C ASP A 219 0.54 18.87 -35.41
N ILE A 220 0.87 17.78 -34.74
CA ILE A 220 2.24 17.44 -34.36
C ILE A 220 2.74 16.28 -35.23
N ASP A 221 3.69 16.54 -36.13
CA ASP A 221 4.36 15.48 -36.87
C ASP A 221 5.39 14.75 -35.99
N LEU A 222 4.97 13.64 -35.40
CA LEU A 222 5.78 12.85 -34.48
C LEU A 222 6.95 12.12 -35.17
N LYS A 223 6.97 12.05 -36.51
CA LYS A 223 8.12 11.48 -37.25
C LYS A 223 9.38 12.31 -37.05
N LYS A 224 9.24 13.62 -36.82
CA LYS A 224 10.37 14.51 -36.51
C LYS A 224 11.11 14.10 -35.23
N PHE A 225 10.48 13.33 -34.35
CA PHE A 225 11.08 12.88 -33.09
C PHE A 225 11.82 11.54 -33.22
N PHE A 226 11.73 10.85 -34.35
CA PHE A 226 12.29 9.50 -34.53
C PHE A 226 13.81 9.41 -34.37
N GLY A 227 14.54 10.49 -34.70
CA GLY A 227 15.99 10.56 -34.56
C GLY A 227 16.48 10.63 -33.11
N HIS A 228 15.61 11.01 -32.17
CA HIS A 228 15.99 11.23 -30.77
C HIS A 228 15.83 9.97 -29.91
N PHE A 229 15.07 8.96 -30.38
CA PHE A 229 14.65 7.84 -29.54
C PHE A 229 14.98 6.49 -30.19
N HIS A 230 15.96 5.78 -29.64
CA HIS A 230 16.30 4.40 -29.99
C HIS A 230 15.56 3.38 -29.11
N THR A 231 15.28 3.75 -27.86
CA THR A 231 14.45 2.98 -26.92
C THR A 231 13.03 3.56 -26.86
N ASN A 232 12.08 2.83 -26.27
CA ASN A 232 10.73 3.37 -26.08
C ASN A 232 10.77 4.47 -25.03
N GLN A 233 10.65 5.71 -25.48
CA GLN A 233 10.51 6.87 -24.62
C GLN A 233 9.05 7.30 -24.49
N SER A 234 8.71 7.80 -23.32
CA SER A 234 7.37 8.25 -22.96
C SER A 234 7.39 9.76 -22.81
N LEU A 235 6.57 10.44 -23.63
CA LEU A 235 6.48 11.88 -23.69
C LEU A 235 5.16 12.36 -23.10
N LYS A 236 5.23 13.50 -22.41
CA LYS A 236 4.10 14.26 -21.89
C LYS A 236 3.98 15.58 -22.63
N ILE A 237 2.74 16.07 -22.73
CA ILE A 237 2.40 17.29 -23.45
C ILE A 237 1.88 18.29 -22.43
N TYR A 238 2.32 19.53 -22.56
CA TYR A 238 2.00 20.66 -21.70
C TYR A 238 1.63 21.85 -22.57
N VAL A 239 0.92 22.81 -21.98
CA VAL A 239 0.65 24.12 -22.56
C VAL A 239 1.44 25.14 -21.76
N GLU A 240 2.17 26.02 -22.45
CA GLU A 240 2.91 27.13 -21.86
C GLU A 240 2.33 28.44 -22.37
N TYR A 241 1.99 29.34 -21.45
CA TYR A 241 1.57 30.70 -21.73
C TYR A 241 2.68 31.66 -21.32
N THR A 242 3.11 32.52 -22.25
CA THR A 242 4.01 33.65 -21.96
C THR A 242 3.20 34.94 -22.05
N TYR A 243 3.05 35.62 -20.92
CA TYR A 243 2.42 36.94 -20.85
C TYR A 243 3.50 38.01 -20.88
N TYR A 244 3.34 38.99 -21.76
CA TYR A 244 4.22 40.16 -21.84
C TYR A 244 3.46 41.37 -21.28
N GLY A 245 4.11 42.15 -20.43
CA GLY A 245 3.68 43.50 -20.11
C GLY A 245 4.85 44.48 -20.11
N GLU A 246 4.57 45.75 -19.79
CA GLU A 246 5.41 46.92 -20.09
C GLU A 246 6.91 46.76 -19.78
N ASN A 247 7.30 46.02 -18.73
CA ASN A 247 8.71 45.83 -18.33
C ASN A 247 9.10 44.39 -17.93
N ARG A 248 8.22 43.39 -18.09
CA ARG A 248 8.52 41.99 -17.71
C ARG A 248 7.66 40.98 -18.47
N SER A 249 8.22 39.81 -18.75
CA SER A 249 7.49 38.64 -19.23
C SER A 249 7.36 37.59 -18.13
N GLN A 250 6.19 36.95 -18.02
CA GLN A 250 5.97 35.83 -17.11
C GLN A 250 5.55 34.58 -17.88
N VAL A 251 6.11 33.44 -17.50
CA VAL A 251 5.88 32.15 -18.15
C VAL A 251 5.13 31.23 -17.20
N PHE A 252 4.02 30.66 -17.66
CA PHE A 252 3.21 29.70 -16.91
C PHE A 252 3.11 28.40 -17.69
N LEU A 253 3.54 27.31 -17.07
CA LEU A 253 3.46 25.97 -17.64
C LEU A 253 2.32 25.19 -16.97
N SER A 254 1.51 24.53 -17.77
CA SER A 254 0.42 23.69 -17.27
C SER A 254 0.93 22.43 -16.57
N ASN A 255 0.01 21.73 -15.88
CA ASN A 255 0.19 20.30 -15.65
C ASN A 255 0.16 19.54 -17.00
N PRO A 256 0.67 18.28 -17.07
CA PRO A 256 0.55 17.51 -18.30
C PRO A 256 -0.91 17.38 -18.72
N LEU A 257 -1.18 17.59 -20.01
CA LEU A 257 -2.52 17.52 -20.57
C LEU A 257 -3.18 16.18 -20.24
N LYS A 258 -4.45 16.23 -19.82
CA LYS A 258 -5.23 15.03 -19.54
C LYS A 258 -5.80 14.46 -20.83
N TYR A 259 -5.92 13.13 -20.88
CA TYR A 259 -6.60 12.47 -21.99
C TYR A 259 -8.10 12.82 -21.95
N PRO A 260 -8.75 13.11 -23.10
CA PRO A 260 -10.15 13.55 -23.15
C PRO A 260 -11.12 12.68 -22.35
N VAL A 261 -12.04 13.33 -21.63
CA VAL A 261 -13.01 12.67 -20.74
C VAL A 261 -14.24 12.16 -21.50
N SER A 262 -14.58 12.79 -22.63
CA SER A 262 -15.75 12.51 -23.48
C SER A 262 -15.76 11.10 -24.11
N GLU A 263 -14.60 10.44 -24.23
CA GLU A 263 -14.51 9.06 -24.75
C GLU A 263 -14.99 8.03 -23.71
N LYS A 264 -16.25 7.58 -23.82
CA LYS A 264 -16.86 6.52 -22.98
C LYS A 264 -16.05 5.20 -22.96
N LYS A 265 -15.17 4.95 -23.94
CA LYS A 265 -14.22 3.82 -23.97
C LYS A 265 -12.86 4.24 -24.53
N TYR A 266 -11.89 4.41 -23.62
CA TYR A 266 -10.48 4.57 -23.98
C TYR A 266 -9.95 3.36 -24.76
N THR A 267 -9.46 3.61 -25.98
CA THR A 267 -8.67 2.65 -26.76
C THR A 267 -7.33 3.29 -27.11
N ALA A 268 -6.22 2.63 -26.75
CA ALA A 268 -4.90 3.13 -27.10
C ALA A 268 -4.73 3.12 -28.63
N GLN A 269 -4.47 4.28 -29.22
CA GLN A 269 -4.18 4.39 -30.64
C GLN A 269 -2.72 3.97 -30.88
N LEU A 270 -2.50 3.07 -31.82
CA LEU A 270 -1.19 2.49 -32.10
C LEU A 270 -0.92 2.59 -33.59
N ASN A 271 0.20 3.20 -33.93
CA ASN A 271 0.65 3.29 -35.30
C ASN A 271 2.10 2.77 -35.42
N ILE A 272 2.39 2.08 -36.53
CA ILE A 272 3.71 1.54 -36.83
C ILE A 272 4.14 2.11 -38.18
N ILE A 273 5.13 2.97 -38.15
CA ILE A 273 5.61 3.69 -39.33
C ILE A 273 6.95 3.07 -39.77
N LYS A 274 7.07 2.77 -41.06
CA LYS A 274 8.33 2.30 -41.63
C LYS A 274 9.20 3.51 -41.99
N THR A 275 10.43 3.54 -41.48
CA THR A 275 11.48 4.48 -41.88
C THR A 275 12.55 3.72 -42.67
N ASP A 276 13.50 4.42 -43.27
CA ASP A 276 14.57 3.81 -44.07
C ASP A 276 15.47 2.86 -43.26
N HIS A 277 15.63 3.13 -41.96
CA HIS A 277 16.54 2.37 -41.09
C HIS A 277 15.83 1.43 -40.11
N ALA A 278 14.58 1.74 -39.70
CA ALA A 278 13.84 0.95 -38.73
C ALA A 278 12.31 1.09 -38.87
N LYS A 279 11.55 0.19 -38.25
CA LYS A 279 10.12 0.43 -38.01
C LYS A 279 10.00 1.16 -36.68
N LYS A 280 9.37 2.34 -36.67
CA LYS A 280 9.08 3.10 -35.45
C LYS A 280 7.65 2.83 -35.01
N LYS A 281 7.45 2.77 -33.70
CA LYS A 281 6.16 2.57 -33.06
C LYS A 281 5.77 3.86 -32.35
N ILE A 282 4.60 4.39 -32.69
CA ILE A 282 3.98 5.50 -31.99
C ILE A 282 2.75 4.95 -31.28
N ARG A 283 2.61 5.26 -30.00
CA ARG A 283 1.41 4.92 -29.24
C ARG A 283 0.89 6.12 -28.49
N LEU A 284 -0.32 6.54 -28.81
CA LEU A 284 -1.07 7.48 -27.99
C LEU A 284 -1.80 6.72 -26.90
N SER A 285 -1.61 7.14 -25.65
CA SER A 285 -2.18 6.44 -24.52
C SER A 285 -2.53 7.33 -23.35
N ARG A 286 -3.26 6.75 -22.40
CA ARG A 286 -3.64 7.38 -21.15
C ARG A 286 -2.87 6.77 -20.00
N SER A 287 -2.20 7.59 -19.19
CA SER A 287 -1.53 7.11 -17.98
C SER A 287 -2.54 6.52 -16.97
N LYS A 288 -2.11 5.55 -16.16
CA LYS A 288 -3.05 4.78 -15.30
C LYS A 288 -3.60 5.55 -14.11
N LYS A 289 -2.76 6.39 -13.48
CA LYS A 289 -3.09 7.10 -12.23
C LYS A 289 -3.70 8.46 -12.54
N ALA A 290 -2.88 9.37 -13.07
CA ALA A 290 -3.26 10.76 -13.28
C ALA A 290 -3.96 11.04 -14.62
N LYS A 291 -4.08 10.02 -15.49
CA LYS A 291 -4.81 10.08 -16.76
C LYS A 291 -4.29 11.08 -17.79
N TYR A 292 -3.04 11.49 -17.66
CA TYR A 292 -2.35 12.27 -18.68
C TYR A 292 -2.37 11.60 -20.06
N LEU A 293 -2.48 12.43 -21.08
CA LEU A 293 -2.20 12.12 -22.48
C LEU A 293 -0.71 11.84 -22.60
N THR A 294 -0.36 10.66 -23.09
CA THR A 294 1.02 10.18 -23.13
C THR A 294 1.32 9.57 -24.48
N ILE A 295 2.37 10.07 -25.12
CA ILE A 295 2.89 9.54 -26.38
C ILE A 295 4.03 8.58 -26.02
N SER A 296 4.07 7.39 -26.61
CA SER A 296 5.26 6.53 -26.56
C SER A 296 5.84 6.36 -27.95
N ILE A 297 7.12 6.69 -28.11
CA ILE A 297 7.86 6.59 -29.38
C ILE A 297 9.08 5.70 -29.15
N GLY A 298 9.33 4.77 -30.07
CA GLY A 298 10.56 3.98 -30.06
C GLY A 298 10.61 2.93 -31.16
N ASP A 299 11.67 2.14 -31.17
CA ASP A 299 11.87 1.10 -32.18
C ASP A 299 10.88 -0.06 -32.01
N TYR A 300 10.25 -0.44 -33.12
CA TYR A 300 9.36 -1.60 -33.17
C TYR A 300 10.17 -2.89 -33.26
N GLN A 301 10.18 -3.67 -32.18
CA GLN A 301 10.79 -5.00 -32.13
C GLN A 301 9.74 -6.12 -32.07
N LEU A 302 9.56 -6.85 -33.18
CA LEU A 302 8.56 -7.92 -33.29
C LEU A 302 8.71 -9.00 -32.19
N LYS A 303 9.94 -9.42 -31.88
CA LYS A 303 10.23 -10.42 -30.83
C LYS A 303 9.77 -9.94 -29.45
N GLN A 304 9.98 -8.66 -29.12
CA GLN A 304 9.53 -8.09 -27.85
C GLN A 304 8.00 -8.00 -27.79
N GLU A 305 7.34 -7.66 -28.91
CA GLU A 305 5.87 -7.62 -28.99
C GLU A 305 5.25 -9.01 -28.78
N ILE A 306 5.78 -10.05 -29.43
CA ILE A 306 5.34 -11.44 -29.23
C ILE A 306 5.52 -11.84 -27.76
N LYS A 307 6.69 -11.59 -27.17
CA LYS A 307 6.97 -11.87 -25.75
C LYS A 307 6.00 -11.12 -24.83
N SER A 308 5.68 -9.86 -25.12
CA SER A 308 4.76 -9.04 -24.34
C SER A 308 3.30 -9.51 -24.49
N LYS A 309 2.87 -9.94 -25.69
CA LYS A 309 1.55 -10.51 -25.97
C LYS A 309 1.38 -11.84 -25.25
N ILE A 310 2.36 -12.73 -25.33
CA ILE A 310 2.38 -14.00 -24.59
C ILE A 310 2.31 -13.72 -23.08
N ARG A 311 3.12 -12.80 -22.56
CA ARG A 311 3.10 -12.42 -21.14
C ARG A 311 1.74 -11.86 -20.72
N ARG A 312 1.12 -10.99 -21.52
CA ARG A 312 -0.23 -10.46 -21.28
C ARG A 312 -1.27 -11.58 -21.27
N LYS A 313 -1.22 -12.50 -22.24
CA LYS A 313 -2.12 -13.66 -22.33
C LYS A 313 -1.95 -14.59 -21.12
N ILE A 314 -0.72 -14.88 -20.70
CA ILE A 314 -0.44 -15.65 -19.47
C ILE A 314 -0.99 -14.94 -18.22
N ILE A 315 -0.82 -13.61 -18.11
CA ILE A 315 -1.37 -12.84 -17.00
C ILE A 315 -2.90 -12.88 -17.00
N GLN A 316 -3.52 -12.74 -18.17
CA GLN A 316 -4.97 -12.80 -18.34
C GLN A 316 -5.52 -14.17 -17.95
N ILE A 317 -4.88 -15.25 -18.41
CA ILE A 317 -5.19 -16.62 -18.00
C ILE A 317 -5.03 -16.77 -16.49
N ARG A 318 -3.90 -16.36 -15.90
CA ARG A 318 -3.67 -16.46 -14.44
C ARG A 318 -4.68 -15.70 -13.60
N ARG A 319 -5.17 -14.55 -14.10
CA ARG A 319 -6.17 -13.72 -13.43
C ARG A 319 -7.60 -14.17 -13.70
N HIS A 320 -7.81 -15.09 -14.62
CA HIS A 320 -9.13 -15.62 -14.91
C HIS A 320 -9.67 -16.36 -13.68
N PRO A 321 -10.92 -16.11 -13.25
CA PRO A 321 -11.49 -16.71 -12.03
C PRO A 321 -11.52 -18.24 -12.08
N LEU A 322 -11.63 -18.83 -13.27
CA LEU A 322 -11.58 -20.28 -13.46
C LEU A 322 -10.19 -20.88 -13.18
N THR A 323 -9.10 -20.12 -13.32
CA THR A 323 -7.75 -20.65 -13.15
C THR A 323 -7.48 -21.06 -11.71
N LYS A 324 -8.02 -20.32 -10.73
CA LYS A 324 -7.97 -20.73 -9.33
C LYS A 324 -8.73 -22.05 -9.10
N LYS A 325 -9.91 -22.21 -9.71
CA LYS A 325 -10.69 -23.45 -9.63
C LYS A 325 -9.96 -24.62 -10.30
N MET A 326 -9.43 -24.44 -11.50
CA MET A 326 -8.63 -25.47 -12.19
C MET A 326 -7.41 -25.91 -11.36
N TYR A 327 -6.70 -24.94 -10.78
CA TYR A 327 -5.53 -25.22 -9.95
C TYR A 327 -5.90 -25.97 -8.65
N GLN A 328 -6.99 -25.58 -7.99
CA GLN A 328 -7.55 -26.30 -6.84
C GLN A 328 -7.93 -27.73 -7.19
N THR A 329 -8.63 -27.92 -8.31
CA THR A 329 -9.03 -29.23 -8.81
C THR A 329 -7.79 -30.08 -9.10
N ALA A 330 -6.82 -29.55 -9.83
CA ALA A 330 -5.57 -30.24 -10.11
C ALA A 330 -4.83 -30.65 -8.81
N PHE A 331 -4.77 -29.76 -7.80
CA PHE A 331 -4.17 -30.07 -6.50
C PHE A 331 -4.86 -31.24 -5.82
N LYS A 332 -6.20 -31.26 -5.80
CA LYS A 332 -6.99 -32.36 -5.24
C LYS A 332 -6.70 -33.68 -5.94
N TRP A 333 -6.70 -33.68 -7.28
CA TRP A 333 -6.42 -34.88 -8.08
C TRP A 333 -5.01 -35.43 -7.84
N ILE A 334 -4.00 -34.55 -7.87
CA ILE A 334 -2.61 -34.93 -7.57
C ILE A 334 -2.46 -35.40 -6.11
N GLY A 335 -3.27 -34.86 -5.20
CA GLY A 335 -3.36 -35.29 -3.81
C GLY A 335 -3.76 -36.77 -3.63
N TYR A 336 -4.36 -37.41 -4.62
CA TYR A 336 -4.65 -38.85 -4.61
C TYR A 336 -3.47 -39.72 -5.05
N LEU A 337 -2.43 -39.15 -5.67
CA LEU A 337 -1.24 -39.92 -6.06
C LEU A 337 -0.50 -40.45 -4.81
N PRO A 338 0.29 -41.54 -4.95
CA PRO A 338 1.09 -42.05 -3.84
C PRO A 338 1.98 -40.98 -3.21
N ARG A 339 2.04 -40.99 -1.87
CA ARG A 339 2.89 -40.07 -1.09
C ARG A 339 4.35 -40.45 -1.26
N LYS A 340 5.22 -39.45 -1.42
CA LYS A 340 6.66 -39.63 -1.34
C LYS A 340 7.07 -39.56 0.13
N LYS A 341 7.25 -40.73 0.75
CA LYS A 341 7.50 -40.90 2.19
C LYS A 341 8.69 -40.09 2.72
N ASN A 342 9.72 -39.90 1.88
CA ASN A 342 10.93 -39.17 2.23
C ASN A 342 10.93 -37.70 1.77
N VAL A 343 9.77 -37.11 1.41
CA VAL A 343 9.71 -35.70 0.98
C VAL A 343 9.11 -34.82 2.07
N ILE A 344 9.86 -33.76 2.42
CA ILE A 344 9.47 -32.72 3.37
C ILE A 344 9.41 -31.39 2.61
N VAL A 345 8.33 -30.63 2.80
CA VAL A 345 8.22 -29.27 2.27
C VAL A 345 8.15 -28.28 3.42
N PHE A 346 9.08 -27.34 3.43
CA PHE A 346 9.18 -26.23 4.38
C PHE A 346 8.62 -24.95 3.77
N GLU A 347 7.94 -24.14 4.59
CA GLU A 347 7.51 -22.81 4.22
C GLU A 347 7.54 -21.87 5.43
N SER A 348 8.20 -20.71 5.31
CA SER A 348 8.14 -19.65 6.32
C SER A 348 7.38 -18.43 5.76
N PHE A 349 6.39 -17.95 6.50
CA PHE A 349 5.55 -16.78 6.21
C PHE A 349 5.06 -16.71 4.75
N LEU A 350 4.40 -17.78 4.27
CA LEU A 350 3.90 -17.93 2.89
C LEU A 350 5.01 -17.95 1.81
N GLY A 351 6.19 -18.43 2.20
CA GLY A 351 7.37 -18.59 1.34
C GLY A 351 8.14 -17.31 1.12
N LYS A 352 7.98 -16.32 2.00
CA LYS A 352 8.67 -15.03 1.87
C LYS A 352 10.11 -15.08 2.37
N GLN A 353 10.45 -16.00 3.26
CA GLN A 353 11.73 -16.00 3.97
C GLN A 353 12.27 -17.41 4.13
N TYR A 354 13.60 -17.53 4.23
CA TYR A 354 14.27 -18.68 4.81
C TYR A 354 14.59 -18.34 6.28
N SER A 355 13.63 -18.58 7.18
CA SER A 355 13.68 -18.09 8.57
C SER A 355 12.91 -18.96 9.55
N ASP A 356 12.98 -18.59 10.83
CA ASP A 356 12.06 -19.01 11.89
C ASP A 356 12.15 -20.51 12.24
N ASN A 357 11.12 -21.05 12.91
CA ASN A 357 11.08 -22.44 13.35
C ASN A 357 11.27 -23.45 12.20
N PRO A 358 10.69 -23.24 10.98
CA PRO A 358 10.95 -24.11 9.85
C PRO A 358 12.42 -24.15 9.43
N ARG A 359 13.17 -23.03 9.55
CA ARG A 359 14.62 -22.99 9.25
C ARG A 359 15.40 -23.83 10.24
N ALA A 360 15.17 -23.66 11.54
CA ALA A 360 15.86 -24.44 12.56
C ALA A 360 15.61 -25.95 12.41
N LEU A 361 14.36 -26.35 12.15
CA LEU A 361 14.02 -27.75 11.88
C LEU A 361 14.69 -28.28 10.61
N TYR A 362 14.75 -27.48 9.55
CA TYR A 362 15.45 -27.84 8.32
C TYR A 362 16.96 -28.05 8.57
N GLU A 363 17.61 -27.12 9.27
CA GLU A 363 19.05 -27.20 9.59
C GLU A 363 19.36 -28.45 10.43
N TYR A 364 18.54 -28.75 11.44
CA TYR A 364 18.66 -29.96 12.25
C TYR A 364 18.46 -31.25 11.42
N LEU A 365 17.40 -31.30 10.60
CA LEU A 365 17.11 -32.45 9.74
C LEU A 365 18.18 -32.67 8.67
N LYS A 366 18.72 -31.60 8.07
CA LYS A 366 19.80 -31.68 7.08
C LYS A 366 21.05 -32.32 7.67
N GLY A 367 21.38 -32.01 8.92
CA GLY A 367 22.54 -32.58 9.61
C GLY A 367 22.35 -34.04 10.06
N LYS A 368 21.15 -34.43 10.53
CA LYS A 368 20.91 -35.74 11.17
C LYS A 368 20.17 -36.77 10.30
N TYR A 369 19.38 -36.32 9.33
CA TYR A 369 18.51 -37.19 8.52
C TYR A 369 18.65 -36.90 7.00
N PRO A 370 19.84 -37.10 6.41
CA PRO A 370 20.14 -36.72 5.02
C PRO A 370 19.35 -37.51 3.96
N HIS A 371 18.68 -38.60 4.35
CA HIS A 371 17.86 -39.41 3.44
C HIS A 371 16.55 -38.71 3.02
N TYR A 372 16.12 -37.66 3.74
CA TYR A 372 14.98 -36.85 3.36
C TYR A 372 15.30 -35.88 2.22
N LYS A 373 14.41 -35.84 1.23
CA LYS A 373 14.38 -34.81 0.19
C LYS A 373 13.59 -33.61 0.69
N MET A 374 14.31 -32.56 1.05
CA MET A 374 13.76 -31.37 1.69
C MET A 374 13.65 -30.23 0.68
N TYR A 375 12.45 -29.66 0.51
CA TYR A 375 12.20 -28.54 -0.39
C TYR A 375 11.67 -27.33 0.35
N TRP A 376 12.18 -26.14 0.03
CA TRP A 376 11.60 -24.87 0.45
C TRP A 376 10.60 -24.34 -0.57
N SER A 377 9.40 -23.99 -0.11
CA SER A 377 8.41 -23.29 -0.94
C SER A 377 8.70 -21.79 -0.95
N ALA A 378 9.19 -21.28 -2.08
CA ALA A 378 9.62 -19.89 -2.22
C ALA A 378 8.61 -19.05 -3.03
N ASN A 379 8.13 -17.96 -2.46
CA ASN A 379 7.30 -16.99 -3.14
C ASN A 379 8.10 -16.31 -4.26
N LYS A 380 7.49 -16.16 -5.45
CA LYS A 380 8.16 -15.57 -6.63
C LYS A 380 8.87 -14.24 -6.33
N LYS A 381 8.30 -13.39 -5.48
CA LYS A 381 8.86 -12.06 -5.17
C LYS A 381 10.10 -12.13 -4.27
N PHE A 382 10.26 -13.22 -3.53
CA PHE A 382 11.29 -13.39 -2.51
C PHE A 382 12.18 -14.59 -2.83
N VAL A 383 12.39 -14.88 -4.11
CA VAL A 383 13.26 -16.00 -4.52
C VAL A 383 14.73 -15.69 -4.24
N HIS A 384 15.14 -14.42 -4.28
CA HIS A 384 16.49 -13.97 -3.97
C HIS A 384 16.96 -14.41 -2.57
N ASN A 385 16.04 -14.53 -1.61
CA ASN A 385 16.31 -15.05 -0.26
C ASN A 385 16.82 -16.50 -0.24
N PHE A 386 16.55 -17.27 -1.30
CA PHE A 386 16.93 -18.68 -1.43
C PHE A 386 18.05 -18.91 -2.45
N GLU A 387 18.30 -17.95 -3.35
CA GLU A 387 19.32 -18.04 -4.40
C GLU A 387 20.73 -17.98 -3.80
N GLY A 388 21.69 -18.67 -4.43
CA GLY A 388 23.09 -18.70 -3.97
C GLY A 388 23.36 -19.52 -2.70
N ARG A 389 22.31 -20.07 -2.06
CA ARG A 389 22.44 -20.96 -0.88
C ARG A 389 22.41 -22.43 -1.31
N ASP A 390 23.02 -23.30 -0.50
CA ASP A 390 22.88 -24.76 -0.63
C ASP A 390 21.51 -25.23 -0.11
N LEU A 391 20.44 -24.79 -0.79
CA LEU A 391 19.04 -25.08 -0.49
C LEU A 391 18.31 -25.55 -1.75
N GLN A 392 17.52 -26.62 -1.62
CA GLN A 392 16.56 -26.98 -2.67
C GLN A 392 15.27 -26.18 -2.44
N TYR A 393 14.98 -25.23 -3.32
CA TYR A 393 13.71 -24.50 -3.29
C TYR A 393 12.87 -24.72 -4.56
N ILE A 394 11.57 -24.52 -4.41
CA ILE A 394 10.56 -24.64 -5.46
C ILE A 394 9.67 -23.40 -5.45
N ARG A 395 9.50 -22.78 -6.61
CA ARG A 395 8.68 -21.58 -6.73
C ARG A 395 7.21 -21.89 -6.40
N ARG A 396 6.66 -21.24 -5.38
CA ARG A 396 5.26 -21.34 -4.95
C ARG A 396 4.32 -21.10 -6.12
N PHE A 397 3.32 -21.98 -6.24
CA PHE A 397 2.35 -22.04 -7.35
C PHE A 397 2.93 -22.37 -8.74
N SER A 398 4.15 -22.89 -8.83
CA SER A 398 4.63 -23.55 -10.05
C SER A 398 3.99 -24.94 -10.21
N VAL A 399 4.14 -25.54 -11.40
CA VAL A 399 3.72 -26.93 -11.63
C VAL A 399 4.55 -27.87 -10.75
N LYS A 400 5.87 -27.68 -10.68
CA LYS A 400 6.73 -28.47 -9.77
C LYS A 400 6.27 -28.36 -8.31
N TRP A 401 5.90 -27.16 -7.87
CA TRP A 401 5.35 -26.96 -6.52
C TRP A 401 4.03 -27.70 -6.32
N LEU A 402 3.13 -27.67 -7.31
CA LEU A 402 1.85 -28.37 -7.27
C LEU A 402 2.07 -29.86 -6.98
N PHE A 403 2.91 -30.53 -7.77
CA PHE A 403 3.22 -31.94 -7.58
C PHE A 403 3.99 -32.23 -6.30
N THR A 404 4.99 -31.40 -5.96
CA THR A 404 5.84 -31.64 -4.79
C THR A 404 5.07 -31.48 -3.49
N LEU A 405 4.36 -30.36 -3.31
CA LEU A 405 3.56 -30.14 -2.11
C LEU A 405 2.42 -31.17 -2.01
N ALA A 406 1.72 -31.39 -3.12
CA ALA A 406 0.62 -32.35 -3.16
C ALA A 406 1.06 -33.81 -3.16
N GLN A 407 2.35 -34.17 -3.10
CA GLN A 407 2.86 -35.55 -2.89
C GLN A 407 3.75 -35.71 -1.65
N ALA A 408 4.13 -34.61 -1.00
CA ALA A 408 5.00 -34.63 0.17
C ALA A 408 4.34 -35.42 1.33
N LYS A 409 5.17 -36.11 2.10
CA LYS A 409 4.71 -36.78 3.32
C LYS A 409 4.59 -35.79 4.48
N TYR A 410 5.45 -34.78 4.53
CA TYR A 410 5.49 -33.80 5.62
C TYR A 410 5.41 -32.38 5.08
N TRP A 411 4.54 -31.57 5.68
CA TRP A 411 4.47 -30.12 5.52
C TRP A 411 4.91 -29.47 6.83
N VAL A 412 5.87 -28.56 6.76
CA VAL A 412 6.39 -27.80 7.92
C VAL A 412 6.20 -26.31 7.64
N THR A 413 5.34 -25.64 8.42
CA THR A 413 5.07 -24.20 8.26
C THR A 413 5.01 -23.50 9.62
N ASN A 414 5.15 -22.18 9.62
CA ASN A 414 4.92 -21.31 10.77
C ASN A 414 3.71 -20.38 10.61
N SER A 415 3.03 -20.45 9.47
CA SER A 415 1.88 -19.61 9.15
C SER A 415 0.77 -20.43 8.49
N ARG A 416 -0.46 -19.92 8.55
CA ARG A 416 -1.63 -20.60 7.97
C ARG A 416 -1.47 -20.79 6.47
N MET A 417 -1.81 -21.97 5.98
CA MET A 417 -1.91 -22.21 4.55
C MET A 417 -3.27 -21.73 4.02
N PRO A 418 -3.34 -21.18 2.79
CA PRO A 418 -4.61 -20.80 2.18
C PRO A 418 -5.59 -21.99 2.15
N LEU A 419 -6.81 -21.80 2.65
CA LEU A 419 -7.86 -22.85 2.74
C LEU A 419 -8.20 -23.56 1.43
N TRP A 420 -7.86 -22.95 0.29
CA TRP A 420 -8.08 -23.58 -1.00
C TRP A 420 -7.06 -24.68 -1.32
N ILE A 421 -5.98 -24.79 -0.56
CA ILE A 421 -5.00 -25.87 -0.63
C ILE A 421 -5.44 -26.93 0.39
N PRO A 422 -6.20 -27.96 -0.02
CA PRO A 422 -6.62 -29.00 0.91
C PRO A 422 -5.41 -29.83 1.34
N LYS A 423 -5.35 -30.24 2.60
CA LYS A 423 -4.35 -31.21 3.05
C LYS A 423 -4.62 -32.58 2.38
N PRO A 424 -3.70 -33.14 1.58
CA PRO A 424 -3.87 -34.49 1.03
C PRO A 424 -3.89 -35.54 2.14
N ARG A 425 -4.66 -36.62 1.93
CA ARG A 425 -4.69 -37.75 2.87
C ARG A 425 -3.28 -38.30 3.13
N ASN A 426 -3.04 -38.78 4.35
CA ASN A 426 -1.76 -39.34 4.81
C ASN A 426 -0.57 -38.37 4.80
N THR A 427 -0.78 -37.08 4.55
CA THR A 427 0.21 -36.02 4.73
C THR A 427 0.19 -35.58 6.20
N VAL A 428 1.37 -35.48 6.81
CA VAL A 428 1.57 -34.94 8.15
C VAL A 428 1.80 -33.44 8.04
N TYR A 429 1.00 -32.66 8.74
CA TYR A 429 1.09 -31.21 8.76
C TYR A 429 1.58 -30.71 10.13
N LEU A 430 2.85 -30.34 10.20
CA LEU A 430 3.51 -29.73 11.35
C LEU A 430 3.37 -28.20 11.26
N GLN A 431 2.52 -27.65 12.13
CA GLN A 431 2.43 -26.22 12.36
C GLN A 431 3.37 -25.84 13.49
N THR A 432 4.23 -24.86 13.26
CA THR A 432 5.16 -24.35 14.27
C THR A 432 4.68 -23.06 14.90
N TRP A 433 3.73 -22.36 14.27
CA TRP A 433 3.37 -20.97 14.63
C TRP A 433 4.62 -20.08 14.73
N HIS A 434 4.50 -18.88 15.28
CA HIS A 434 5.55 -17.86 15.15
C HIS A 434 5.73 -16.96 16.38
N GLY A 435 5.28 -17.39 17.57
CA GLY A 435 5.54 -16.64 18.79
C GLY A 435 4.58 -16.94 19.93
N THR A 436 5.05 -16.69 21.15
CA THR A 436 4.23 -16.69 22.36
C THR A 436 3.16 -15.59 22.26
N PRO A 437 1.87 -15.90 22.49
CA PRO A 437 0.79 -14.93 22.39
C PRO A 437 0.86 -13.86 23.49
N LEU A 438 1.09 -12.60 23.10
CA LEU A 438 0.76 -11.45 23.97
C LEU A 438 -0.69 -11.02 23.75
N LYS A 439 -1.08 -10.89 22.48
CA LYS A 439 -2.37 -10.35 22.03
C LYS A 439 -3.37 -11.48 21.81
N ARG A 440 -4.65 -11.23 22.11
CA ARG A 440 -5.76 -12.14 21.76
C ARG A 440 -5.77 -12.47 20.27
N LEU A 441 -5.97 -13.74 19.95
CA LEU A 441 -5.86 -14.26 18.57
C LEU A 441 -6.95 -15.28 18.24
N ALA A 442 -7.28 -15.38 16.95
CA ALA A 442 -8.23 -16.35 16.42
C ALA A 442 -9.60 -16.32 17.13
N SER A 443 -10.03 -17.44 17.73
CA SER A 443 -11.35 -17.54 18.38
C SER A 443 -11.50 -16.63 19.60
N ASP A 444 -10.40 -16.26 20.25
CA ASP A 444 -10.38 -15.40 21.44
C ASP A 444 -10.45 -13.89 21.11
N MET A 445 -10.47 -13.51 19.82
CA MET A 445 -10.68 -12.11 19.42
C MET A 445 -12.16 -11.76 19.51
N ASP A 446 -12.51 -10.69 20.21
CA ASP A 446 -13.91 -10.24 20.32
C ASP A 446 -14.41 -9.68 18.98
N GLU A 447 -13.63 -8.80 18.35
CA GLU A 447 -13.94 -8.20 17.04
C GLU A 447 -12.76 -8.28 16.06
N VAL A 448 -13.05 -8.35 14.76
CA VAL A 448 -12.06 -8.40 13.68
C VAL A 448 -12.41 -7.34 12.62
N HIS A 449 -11.69 -6.21 12.65
CA HIS A 449 -11.85 -5.12 11.68
C HIS A 449 -11.00 -5.32 10.41
N MET A 450 -11.15 -6.46 9.74
CA MET A 450 -10.42 -6.75 8.49
C MET A 450 -11.33 -6.56 7.27
N PRO A 451 -10.94 -5.72 6.27
CA PRO A 451 -11.75 -5.51 5.07
C PRO A 451 -12.06 -6.82 4.34
N GLY A 452 -13.34 -7.06 4.03
CA GLY A 452 -13.78 -8.21 3.22
C GLY A 452 -14.05 -9.51 3.99
N THR A 453 -14.07 -9.48 5.33
CA THR A 453 -14.54 -10.59 6.17
C THR A 453 -15.32 -10.07 7.39
N SER A 454 -16.23 -10.88 7.93
CA SER A 454 -16.79 -10.67 9.26
C SER A 454 -15.96 -11.41 10.31
N THR A 455 -16.10 -11.04 11.59
CA THR A 455 -15.51 -11.75 12.73
C THR A 455 -15.84 -13.24 12.70
N GLN A 456 -17.11 -13.60 12.53
CA GLN A 456 -17.56 -14.99 12.48
C GLN A 456 -16.87 -15.77 11.35
N LYS A 457 -16.88 -15.22 10.14
CA LYS A 457 -16.26 -15.85 8.96
C LYS A 457 -14.74 -15.97 9.11
N TYR A 458 -14.10 -15.01 9.76
CA TYR A 458 -12.67 -15.08 10.07
C TYR A 458 -12.38 -16.25 11.02
N LYS A 459 -13.14 -16.37 12.12
CA LYS A 459 -12.99 -17.44 13.12
C LYS A 459 -13.22 -18.81 12.47
N GLU A 460 -14.31 -18.98 11.73
CA GLU A 460 -14.60 -20.24 11.00
C GLU A 460 -13.48 -20.65 10.04
N ASN A 461 -12.97 -19.69 9.26
CA ASN A 461 -11.86 -19.95 8.34
C ASN A 461 -10.57 -20.30 9.08
N PHE A 462 -10.33 -19.69 10.23
CA PHE A 462 -9.18 -20.01 11.08
C PHE A 462 -9.29 -21.45 11.61
N THR A 463 -10.39 -21.78 12.29
CA THR A 463 -10.64 -23.12 12.83
C THR A 463 -10.57 -24.20 11.74
N LYS A 464 -11.12 -23.90 10.56
CA LYS A 464 -11.05 -24.81 9.41
C LYS A 464 -9.61 -25.06 8.97
N GLU A 465 -8.74 -24.05 8.97
CA GLU A 465 -7.34 -24.25 8.63
C GLU A 465 -6.62 -25.04 9.72
N ALA A 466 -6.83 -24.66 10.99
CA ALA A 466 -6.23 -25.29 12.16
C ALA A 466 -6.57 -26.77 12.30
N SER A 467 -7.79 -27.18 11.95
CA SER A 467 -8.20 -28.60 11.95
C SER A 467 -7.38 -29.48 10.99
N ASN A 468 -6.66 -28.91 10.03
CA ASN A 468 -5.75 -29.65 9.16
C ASN A 468 -4.41 -29.95 9.83
N TRP A 469 -3.98 -29.18 10.83
CA TRP A 469 -2.70 -29.41 11.52
C TRP A 469 -2.74 -30.75 12.23
N ASP A 470 -1.67 -31.54 12.15
CA ASP A 470 -1.53 -32.80 12.90
C ASP A 470 -0.73 -32.60 14.18
N TYR A 471 0.25 -31.70 14.11
CA TYR A 471 1.10 -31.29 15.22
C TYR A 471 1.14 -29.77 15.31
N LEU A 472 1.17 -29.24 16.53
CA LEU A 472 1.39 -27.82 16.81
C LEU A 472 2.53 -27.67 17.82
N VAL A 473 3.58 -26.91 17.47
CA VAL A 473 4.66 -26.58 18.40
C VAL A 473 4.20 -25.51 19.37
N SER A 474 4.51 -25.70 20.65
CA SER A 474 4.24 -24.75 21.72
C SER A 474 5.53 -24.41 22.48
N PRO A 475 5.79 -23.12 22.75
CA PRO A 475 6.99 -22.67 23.46
C PRO A 475 6.90 -22.87 24.99
N ASN A 476 5.69 -22.95 25.56
CA ASN A 476 5.45 -23.04 27.01
C ASN A 476 3.99 -23.45 27.28
N GLU A 477 3.70 -23.89 28.50
CA GLU A 477 2.35 -24.30 28.94
C GLU A 477 1.30 -23.19 28.73
N TYR A 478 1.64 -21.94 29.06
CA TYR A 478 0.79 -20.76 28.81
C TYR A 478 0.32 -20.68 27.35
N SER A 479 1.23 -20.84 26.39
CA SER A 479 0.90 -20.81 24.97
C SER A 479 0.06 -22.03 24.57
N SER A 480 0.32 -23.20 25.17
CA SER A 480 -0.47 -24.40 24.91
C SER A 480 -1.94 -24.24 25.29
N GLU A 481 -2.22 -23.68 26.48
CA GLU A 481 -3.59 -23.41 26.92
C GLU A 481 -4.31 -22.46 25.95
N ILE A 482 -3.65 -21.36 25.58
CA ILE A 482 -4.18 -20.41 24.61
C ILE A 482 -4.42 -21.07 23.26
N PHE A 483 -3.45 -21.81 22.72
CA PHE A 483 -3.58 -22.47 21.42
C PHE A 483 -4.69 -23.52 21.40
N ARG A 484 -4.89 -24.29 22.48
CA ARG A 484 -6.00 -25.25 22.59
C ARG A 484 -7.34 -24.55 22.43
N ARG A 485 -7.56 -23.42 23.11
CA ARG A 485 -8.81 -22.64 23.05
C ARG A 485 -8.92 -21.82 21.76
N ALA A 486 -7.96 -20.94 21.51
CA ALA A 486 -7.98 -19.95 20.44
C ALA A 486 -7.95 -20.58 19.04
N PHE A 487 -7.26 -21.71 18.87
CA PHE A 487 -7.22 -22.45 17.60
C PHE A 487 -8.17 -23.65 17.57
N GLN A 488 -8.89 -23.93 18.66
CA GLN A 488 -9.68 -25.15 18.85
C GLN A 488 -8.88 -26.41 18.50
N PHE A 489 -7.60 -26.41 18.89
CA PHE A 489 -6.66 -27.46 18.52
C PHE A 489 -6.70 -28.59 19.55
N ASN A 490 -7.07 -29.79 19.08
CA ASN A 490 -7.31 -30.97 19.91
C ASN A 490 -6.46 -32.20 19.51
N LYS A 491 -5.39 -32.00 18.72
CA LYS A 491 -4.45 -33.05 18.34
C LYS A 491 -3.16 -32.94 19.16
N VAL A 492 -2.01 -33.30 18.58
CA VAL A 492 -0.75 -33.39 19.33
C VAL A 492 -0.11 -32.00 19.45
N MET A 493 -0.15 -31.45 20.67
CA MET A 493 0.66 -30.29 21.05
C MET A 493 2.06 -30.76 21.41
N ILE A 494 3.10 -30.12 20.84
CA ILE A 494 4.50 -30.40 21.13
C ILE A 494 5.04 -29.26 21.98
N GLU A 495 4.99 -29.42 23.29
CA GLU A 495 5.59 -28.47 24.26
C GLU A 495 7.10 -28.66 24.29
N SER A 496 7.80 -27.98 23.40
CA SER A 496 9.24 -28.17 23.22
C SER A 496 10.09 -26.94 23.48
N GLY A 497 9.51 -25.76 23.65
CA GLY A 497 10.22 -24.53 23.28
C GLY A 497 10.18 -24.35 21.75
N TYR A 498 10.65 -23.21 21.26
CA TYR A 498 10.70 -22.94 19.82
C TYR A 498 12.01 -23.39 19.19
N PRO A 499 11.98 -24.21 18.12
CA PRO A 499 13.17 -24.58 17.35
C PRO A 499 14.08 -23.40 16.97
N ARG A 500 13.50 -22.24 16.63
CA ARG A 500 14.30 -21.04 16.26
C ARG A 500 15.19 -20.53 17.40
N ASN A 501 14.78 -20.75 18.65
CA ASN A 501 15.49 -20.27 19.84
C ASN A 501 16.70 -21.16 20.20
N ASP A 502 16.81 -22.37 19.62
CA ASP A 502 18.01 -23.19 19.77
C ASP A 502 19.28 -22.44 19.31
N PHE A 503 19.15 -21.62 18.28
CA PHE A 503 20.26 -20.78 17.78
C PHE A 503 20.72 -19.76 18.81
N LEU A 504 19.79 -19.19 19.59
CA LEU A 504 20.10 -18.18 20.61
C LEU A 504 20.89 -18.77 21.78
N LEU A 505 20.74 -20.06 22.06
CA LEU A 505 21.46 -20.73 23.14
C LEU A 505 22.76 -21.36 22.64
N ASN A 506 22.71 -22.08 21.52
CA ASN A 506 23.85 -22.85 21.02
C ASN A 506 24.90 -21.99 20.31
N SER A 507 24.51 -20.84 19.75
CA SER A 507 25.40 -19.97 18.96
C SER A 507 25.80 -18.69 19.69
N ASN A 508 25.48 -18.55 20.98
CA ASN A 508 25.80 -17.37 21.79
C ASN A 508 27.28 -17.35 22.21
N ASN A 509 28.15 -17.14 21.23
CA ASN A 509 29.59 -17.06 21.39
C ASN A 509 30.16 -15.89 20.58
N LYS A 510 31.32 -15.39 21.01
CA LYS A 510 31.97 -14.21 20.43
C LYS A 510 32.27 -14.37 18.93
N GLU A 511 32.72 -15.54 18.50
CA GLU A 511 33.07 -15.82 17.11
C GLU A 511 31.86 -15.64 16.19
N THR A 512 30.72 -16.25 16.54
CA THR A 512 29.49 -16.15 15.75
C THR A 512 28.96 -14.72 15.72
N MET A 513 29.01 -14.00 16.84
CA MET A 513 28.59 -12.60 16.91
C MET A 513 29.49 -11.70 16.05
N ILE A 514 30.80 -11.91 16.05
CA ILE A 514 31.76 -11.17 15.21
C ILE A 514 31.51 -11.47 13.72
N ASP A 515 31.30 -12.73 13.35
CA ASP A 515 30.97 -13.10 11.96
C ASP A 515 29.68 -12.42 11.49
N LEU A 516 28.63 -12.43 12.32
CA LEU A 516 27.38 -11.74 12.03
C LEU A 516 27.58 -10.23 11.87
N LYS A 517 28.27 -9.56 12.80
CA LYS A 517 28.57 -8.13 12.69
C LYS A 517 29.32 -7.80 11.41
N LYS A 518 30.34 -8.59 11.04
CA LYS A 518 31.09 -8.43 9.78
C LYS A 518 30.20 -8.60 8.55
N ARG A 519 29.38 -9.65 8.50
CA ARG A 519 28.44 -9.89 7.39
C ARG A 519 27.41 -8.77 7.23
N PHE A 520 27.05 -8.12 8.33
CA PHE A 520 26.05 -7.07 8.39
C PHE A 520 26.64 -5.66 8.25
N GLY A 521 27.96 -5.51 8.18
CA GLY A 521 28.61 -4.19 8.12
C GLY A 521 28.48 -3.39 9.42
N ILE A 522 28.26 -4.08 10.55
CA ILE A 522 28.13 -3.46 11.87
C ILE A 522 29.53 -3.30 12.49
N PRO A 523 29.88 -2.12 13.04
CA PRO A 523 31.17 -1.90 13.71
C PRO A 523 31.41 -2.91 14.84
N LEU A 524 32.64 -3.45 14.92
CA LEU A 524 32.98 -4.51 15.87
C LEU A 524 33.24 -3.99 17.28
N ASP A 525 33.66 -2.74 17.38
CA ASP A 525 33.97 -1.99 18.60
C ASP A 525 32.74 -1.37 19.26
N LYS A 526 31.59 -1.34 18.57
CA LYS A 526 30.34 -0.77 19.07
C LYS A 526 29.40 -1.83 19.65
N LYS A 527 28.66 -1.45 20.68
CA LYS A 527 27.49 -2.18 21.20
C LYS A 527 26.27 -1.97 20.30
N VAL A 528 25.35 -2.91 20.29
CA VAL A 528 24.20 -2.93 19.37
C VAL A 528 22.89 -2.82 20.13
N LEU A 529 22.15 -1.74 19.87
CA LEU A 529 20.75 -1.58 20.27
C LEU A 529 19.86 -2.13 19.16
N LEU A 530 18.97 -3.08 19.47
CA LEU A 530 17.96 -3.54 18.52
C LEU A 530 16.62 -2.88 18.84
N TYR A 531 16.11 -2.05 17.94
CA TYR A 531 14.77 -1.49 18.05
C TYR A 531 13.78 -2.26 17.16
N ALA A 532 12.80 -2.91 17.78
CA ALA A 532 11.84 -3.81 17.11
C ALA A 532 10.37 -3.58 17.53
N PRO A 533 9.79 -2.39 17.24
CA PRO A 533 8.44 -2.04 17.65
C PRO A 533 7.37 -2.82 16.87
N THR A 534 6.15 -2.88 17.42
CA THR A 534 4.99 -3.43 16.72
C THR A 534 4.40 -2.45 15.72
N TRP A 535 3.79 -3.00 14.67
CA TRP A 535 3.05 -2.21 13.69
C TRP A 535 1.77 -1.62 14.31
N ARG A 536 1.49 -0.34 13.97
CA ARG A 536 0.30 0.42 14.38
C ARG A 536 -0.66 0.57 13.19
N ASP A 537 -1.88 0.06 13.33
CA ASP A 537 -2.90 0.08 12.25
C ASP A 537 -3.55 1.48 12.08
N ASP A 538 -3.55 2.30 13.13
CA ASP A 538 -4.08 3.67 13.22
C ASP A 538 -3.16 4.75 12.63
N GLN A 539 -1.89 4.43 12.36
CA GLN A 539 -0.97 5.29 11.62
C GLN A 539 -1.16 5.20 10.08
N PHE A 540 -2.20 4.49 9.60
CA PHE A 540 -2.60 4.38 8.20
C PHE A 540 -3.42 5.59 7.75
N TYR A 541 -2.82 6.50 6.98
CA TYR A 541 -3.50 7.68 6.41
C TYR A 541 -3.85 7.56 4.91
N GLY A 542 -3.38 6.51 4.23
CA GLY A 542 -3.72 6.26 2.82
C GLY A 542 -2.96 5.07 2.21
N LYS A 543 -3.36 4.65 0.99
CA LYS A 543 -2.64 3.59 0.26
C LYS A 543 -1.19 4.01 -0.03
N GLY A 544 -0.25 3.52 0.77
CA GLY A 544 1.17 3.80 0.61
C GLY A 544 1.61 5.17 1.12
N LYS A 545 0.81 5.83 1.96
CA LYS A 545 1.20 7.03 2.70
C LYS A 545 0.87 6.78 4.18
N TYR A 546 1.91 6.67 4.99
CA TYR A 546 1.82 6.50 6.44
C TYR A 546 2.39 7.76 7.08
N LYS A 547 1.88 8.19 8.25
CA LYS A 547 2.55 9.27 9.01
C LYS A 547 3.90 8.72 9.47
N PHE A 548 4.97 9.43 9.17
CA PHE A 548 6.33 9.04 9.53
C PHE A 548 6.90 10.05 10.50
N ASP A 549 6.79 9.72 11.79
CA ASP A 549 7.84 10.01 12.75
C ASP A 549 8.14 8.68 13.46
N LEU A 550 9.41 8.28 13.43
CA LEU A 550 9.87 7.26 14.36
C LEU A 550 9.73 7.89 15.75
N ASP A 551 8.85 7.36 16.60
CA ASP A 551 8.66 7.92 17.95
C ASP A 551 9.96 7.91 18.77
N LEU A 552 10.93 7.09 18.37
CA LEU A 552 12.27 7.03 18.95
C LEU A 552 13.20 8.04 18.23
N ASP A 553 13.64 9.09 18.92
CA ASP A 553 14.48 10.14 18.33
C ASP A 553 15.93 9.66 18.10
N LEU A 554 16.26 9.37 16.84
CA LEU A 554 17.59 8.91 16.42
C LEU A 554 18.68 9.99 16.52
N SER A 555 18.31 11.27 16.40
CA SER A 555 19.27 12.36 16.55
C SER A 555 19.72 12.47 18.00
N LEU A 556 18.75 12.41 18.93
CA LEU A 556 19.04 12.41 20.35
C LEU A 556 19.85 11.17 20.77
N LEU A 557 19.45 9.98 20.32
CA LEU A 557 20.21 8.73 20.54
C LEU A 557 21.64 8.81 20.01
N ARG A 558 21.85 9.37 18.82
CA ARG A 558 23.20 9.52 18.24
C ARG A 558 24.05 10.47 19.07
N ASN A 559 23.49 11.61 19.48
CA ASN A 559 24.20 12.61 20.28
C ASN A 559 24.63 12.04 21.64
N GLU A 560 23.77 11.24 22.27
CA GLU A 560 24.00 10.74 23.62
C GLU A 560 24.76 9.41 23.69
N LEU A 561 24.65 8.56 22.66
CA LEU A 561 25.15 7.17 22.70
C LEU A 561 26.03 6.79 21.49
N GLY A 562 26.15 7.63 20.45
CA GLY A 562 26.80 7.27 19.19
C GLY A 562 28.29 6.93 19.29
N GLU A 563 28.97 7.32 20.37
CA GLU A 563 30.36 6.94 20.64
C GLU A 563 30.53 5.48 21.07
N GLU A 564 29.51 4.85 21.63
CA GLU A 564 29.58 3.47 22.14
C GLU A 564 28.62 2.52 21.42
N TYR A 565 27.52 3.05 20.91
CA TYR A 565 26.41 2.28 20.39
C TYR A 565 26.13 2.54 18.92
N VAL A 566 25.53 1.52 18.29
CA VAL A 566 24.81 1.62 17.03
C VAL A 566 23.39 1.07 17.21
N VAL A 567 22.47 1.52 16.37
CA VAL A 567 21.06 1.10 16.41
C VAL A 567 20.73 0.28 15.17
N ILE A 568 20.18 -0.90 15.37
CA ILE A 568 19.55 -1.72 14.33
C ILE A 568 18.04 -1.50 14.40
N LEU A 569 17.46 -1.04 13.30
CA LEU A 569 16.02 -0.84 13.16
C LEU A 569 15.38 -2.06 12.50
N ARG A 570 14.39 -2.64 13.16
CA ARG A 570 13.61 -3.80 12.68
C ARG A 570 12.13 -3.42 12.60
N MET A 571 11.81 -2.60 11.61
CA MET A 571 10.47 -2.05 11.41
C MET A 571 9.62 -2.98 10.54
N HIS A 572 8.30 -2.75 10.54
CA HIS A 572 7.43 -3.39 9.57
C HIS A 572 7.73 -2.87 8.15
N TYR A 573 7.68 -3.73 7.13
CA TYR A 573 8.11 -3.38 5.76
C TYR A 573 7.37 -2.18 5.15
N LEU A 574 6.13 -1.91 5.57
CA LEU A 574 5.37 -0.73 5.13
C LEU A 574 5.88 0.57 5.75
N VAL A 575 6.50 0.50 6.92
CA VAL A 575 7.22 1.62 7.57
C VAL A 575 8.58 1.78 6.89
N ALA A 576 9.35 0.69 6.82
CA ALA A 576 10.74 0.70 6.36
C ALA A 576 10.97 1.35 4.99
N GLU A 577 10.06 1.16 4.02
CA GLU A 577 10.18 1.70 2.66
C GLU A 577 10.20 3.26 2.60
N ASN A 578 9.96 3.97 3.70
CA ASN A 578 9.91 5.44 3.72
C ASN A 578 10.89 6.11 4.70
N PHE A 579 11.83 5.38 5.32
CA PHE A 579 12.88 6.01 6.14
C PHE A 579 14.07 6.47 5.30
N ASP A 580 14.42 7.74 5.39
CA ASP A 580 15.74 8.22 4.99
C ASP A 580 16.68 8.16 6.21
N LEU A 581 17.57 7.16 6.21
CA LEU A 581 18.59 7.00 7.25
C LEU A 581 19.93 7.64 6.86
N SER A 582 20.02 8.32 5.72
CA SER A 582 21.26 9.00 5.32
C SER A 582 21.80 9.99 6.37
N PRO A 583 20.97 10.72 7.16
CA PRO A 583 21.49 11.58 8.22
C PRO A 583 22.15 10.81 9.38
N TYR A 584 21.91 9.51 9.48
CA TYR A 584 22.36 8.63 10.58
C TYR A 584 23.36 7.56 10.11
N GLU A 585 24.00 7.77 8.96
CA GLU A 585 25.00 6.84 8.42
C GLU A 585 26.09 6.52 9.45
N GLY A 586 26.43 5.23 9.56
CA GLY A 586 27.39 4.71 10.54
C GLY A 586 26.84 4.53 11.95
N PHE A 587 25.63 5.03 12.25
CA PHE A 587 24.98 4.89 13.55
C PHE A 587 23.70 4.04 13.49
N ALA A 588 22.77 4.34 12.57
CA ALA A 588 21.51 3.62 12.44
C ALA A 588 21.51 2.73 11.18
N PHE A 589 21.09 1.48 11.33
CA PHE A 589 21.08 0.48 10.27
C PHE A 589 19.68 -0.11 10.08
N ASP A 590 19.12 -0.01 8.87
CA ASP A 590 17.85 -0.64 8.55
C ASP A 590 18.01 -2.15 8.26
N PHE A 591 17.49 -2.97 9.16
CA PHE A 591 17.38 -4.42 8.99
C PHE A 591 15.93 -4.87 8.87
N SER A 592 14.98 -4.01 8.53
CA SER A 592 13.55 -4.35 8.38
C SER A 592 13.27 -5.39 7.30
N ASN A 593 14.12 -5.48 6.28
CA ASN A 593 14.04 -6.50 5.22
C ASN A 593 14.88 -7.76 5.50
N HIS A 594 15.66 -7.78 6.58
CA HIS A 594 16.44 -8.96 6.96
C HIS A 594 15.54 -10.17 7.18
N GLU A 595 15.96 -11.36 6.76
CA GLU A 595 15.05 -12.50 6.72
C GLU A 595 14.74 -13.07 8.11
N ASP A 596 15.76 -13.19 8.95
CA ASP A 596 15.68 -13.99 10.17
C ASP A 596 16.16 -13.22 11.39
N ILE A 597 15.21 -12.88 12.26
CA ILE A 597 15.44 -11.97 13.37
C ILE A 597 16.34 -12.57 14.47
N ARG A 598 16.49 -13.91 14.53
CA ARG A 598 17.35 -14.59 15.52
C ARG A 598 18.83 -14.19 15.40
N GLU A 599 19.27 -13.84 14.19
CA GLU A 599 20.62 -13.34 13.92
C GLU A 599 20.81 -11.94 14.53
N LEU A 600 19.77 -11.09 14.49
CA LEU A 600 19.78 -9.75 15.09
C LEU A 600 19.73 -9.82 16.62
N TYR A 601 18.89 -10.71 17.20
CA TYR A 601 18.88 -10.94 18.65
C TYR A 601 20.26 -11.30 19.17
N LEU A 602 20.96 -12.20 18.47
CA LEU A 602 22.23 -12.72 18.93
C LEU A 602 23.31 -11.65 19.03
N ILE A 603 23.34 -10.68 18.12
CA ILE A 603 24.31 -9.57 18.14
C ILE A 603 23.86 -8.36 18.96
N ALA A 604 22.57 -8.28 19.32
CA ALA A 604 22.03 -7.18 20.09
C ALA A 604 22.43 -7.30 21.56
N ASP A 605 23.07 -6.25 22.08
CA ASP A 605 23.43 -6.11 23.48
C ASP A 605 22.21 -5.71 24.33
N LEU A 606 21.27 -4.97 23.74
CA LEU A 606 20.02 -4.54 24.36
C LEU A 606 18.87 -4.54 23.34
N LEU A 607 17.67 -4.97 23.76
CA LEU A 607 16.45 -4.89 22.97
C LEU A 607 15.57 -3.73 23.44
N ILE A 608 15.17 -2.86 22.50
CA ILE A 608 14.14 -1.84 22.68
C ILE A 608 12.91 -2.32 21.89
N THR A 609 11.79 -2.52 22.57
CA THR A 609 10.56 -3.05 21.96
C THR A 609 9.34 -2.48 22.67
N ASP A 610 8.14 -2.84 22.21
CA ASP A 610 6.87 -2.52 22.85
C ASP A 610 6.09 -3.84 23.11
N TYR A 611 4.80 -3.88 22.75
CA TYR A 611 3.91 -5.05 22.81
C TYR A 611 4.20 -6.12 21.73
N SER A 612 5.46 -6.30 21.36
CA SER A 612 5.91 -7.29 20.38
C SER A 612 6.15 -8.64 21.04
N SER A 613 5.81 -9.76 20.40
CA SER A 613 6.12 -11.08 20.97
C SER A 613 7.61 -11.43 20.99
N VAL A 614 8.47 -10.57 20.42
CA VAL A 614 9.91 -10.81 20.28
C VAL A 614 10.65 -10.85 21.63
N PHE A 615 10.15 -10.19 22.67
CA PHE A 615 10.80 -10.21 23.98
C PHE A 615 10.71 -11.59 24.65
N PHE A 616 9.72 -12.42 24.31
CA PHE A 616 9.66 -13.82 24.76
C PHE A 616 10.84 -14.64 24.24
N ASP A 617 11.24 -14.42 22.99
CA ASP A 617 12.40 -15.10 22.41
C ASP A 617 13.71 -14.51 22.94
N TYR A 618 13.82 -13.18 22.98
CA TYR A 618 15.02 -12.47 23.43
C TYR A 618 15.33 -12.73 24.91
N GLY A 619 14.31 -12.98 25.73
CA GLY A 619 14.47 -13.39 27.14
C GLY A 619 15.39 -14.60 27.34
N ASN A 620 15.52 -15.49 26.33
CA ASN A 620 16.45 -16.62 26.39
C ASN A 620 17.92 -16.20 26.48
N LEU A 621 18.27 -15.00 26.00
CA LEU A 621 19.63 -14.47 26.08
C LEU A 621 19.98 -13.89 27.44
N ARG A 622 18.98 -13.64 28.31
CA ARG A 622 19.15 -13.00 29.62
C ARG A 622 19.91 -11.67 29.52
N ARG A 623 19.51 -10.84 28.55
CA ARG A 623 20.08 -9.51 28.24
C ARG A 623 19.07 -8.40 28.55
N PRO A 624 19.53 -7.15 28.70
CA PRO A 624 18.64 -6.01 28.97
C PRO A 624 17.55 -5.83 27.92
N MET A 625 16.35 -5.48 28.38
CA MET A 625 15.19 -5.16 27.55
C MET A 625 14.56 -3.86 28.07
N ILE A 626 14.25 -2.94 27.18
CA ILE A 626 13.52 -1.70 27.48
C ILE A 626 12.20 -1.72 26.70
N PHE A 627 11.11 -1.44 27.39
CA PHE A 627 9.77 -1.39 26.79
C PHE A 627 9.36 0.05 26.52
N TYR A 628 9.52 0.50 25.27
CA TYR A 628 9.14 1.84 24.82
C TYR A 628 7.64 1.86 24.44
N VAL A 629 6.82 2.33 25.37
CA VAL A 629 5.36 2.19 25.40
C VAL A 629 4.67 3.55 25.44
N TYR A 630 5.09 4.43 24.54
CA TYR A 630 4.61 5.82 24.39
C TYR A 630 3.08 5.95 24.19
N ASP A 631 2.41 4.87 23.77
CA ASP A 631 0.98 4.84 23.46
C ASP A 631 0.15 3.85 24.29
N ILE A 632 0.66 3.45 25.47
CA ILE A 632 0.08 2.34 26.26
C ILE A 632 -1.38 2.54 26.65
N GLU A 633 -1.81 3.76 26.96
CA GLU A 633 -3.21 4.02 27.29
C GLU A 633 -4.12 3.75 26.08
N SER A 634 -3.74 4.22 24.89
CA SER A 634 -4.50 3.98 23.66
C SER A 634 -4.47 2.50 23.26
N TYR A 635 -3.33 1.84 23.41
CA TYR A 635 -3.14 0.46 22.98
C TYR A 635 -3.95 -0.54 23.81
N ARG A 636 -3.97 -0.38 25.14
CA ARG A 636 -4.69 -1.24 26.08
C ARG A 636 -6.20 -1.24 25.79
N ASP A 637 -6.77 -0.05 25.58
CA ASP A 637 -8.21 0.13 25.56
C ASP A 637 -8.83 -0.08 24.16
N LYS A 638 -8.06 0.04 23.07
CA LYS A 638 -8.61 0.07 21.70
C LYS A 638 -8.14 -1.04 20.76
N LEU A 639 -6.90 -1.55 20.91
CA LEU A 639 -6.22 -2.17 19.77
C LEU A 639 -6.04 -3.69 19.82
N ARG A 640 -6.13 -4.34 21.00
CA ARG A 640 -6.28 -5.79 21.25
C ARG A 640 -6.10 -6.06 22.75
N GLY A 641 -7.03 -6.76 23.39
CA GLY A 641 -6.80 -7.24 24.76
C GLY A 641 -5.55 -8.13 24.86
N PHE A 642 -4.78 -7.97 25.94
CA PHE A 642 -3.67 -8.86 26.27
C PHE A 642 -4.16 -10.11 27.01
N TYR A 643 -3.41 -11.19 26.86
CA TYR A 643 -3.62 -12.43 27.63
C TYR A 643 -2.95 -12.37 29.01
N PHE A 644 -1.97 -11.49 29.19
CA PHE A 644 -1.21 -11.34 30.42
C PHE A 644 -1.12 -9.85 30.79
N ASP A 645 -1.07 -9.57 32.09
CA ASP A 645 -0.86 -8.22 32.64
C ASP A 645 0.56 -7.74 32.37
N PHE A 646 0.75 -7.21 31.16
CA PHE A 646 2.04 -6.78 30.64
C PHE A 646 2.72 -5.73 31.51
N GLU A 647 1.96 -4.80 32.07
CA GLU A 647 2.50 -3.68 32.82
C GLU A 647 3.09 -4.11 34.15
N GLN A 648 2.49 -5.12 34.79
CA GLN A 648 2.97 -5.60 36.08
C GLN A 648 4.10 -6.63 35.96
N ASN A 649 4.21 -7.38 34.84
CA ASN A 649 5.19 -8.47 34.74
C ASN A 649 6.11 -8.39 33.51
N ALA A 650 6.29 -7.22 32.91
CA ALA A 650 7.33 -7.04 31.89
C ALA A 650 8.73 -7.32 32.49
N PRO A 651 9.61 -8.03 31.77
CA PRO A 651 10.97 -8.35 32.22
C PRO A 651 11.96 -7.18 32.02
N GLY A 652 11.51 -5.94 32.18
CA GLY A 652 12.28 -4.71 31.93
C GLY A 652 11.47 -3.45 32.19
N PRO A 653 12.11 -2.26 32.26
CA PRO A 653 11.42 -1.00 32.50
C PRO A 653 10.46 -0.64 31.37
N LEU A 654 9.33 -0.03 31.74
CA LEU A 654 8.37 0.58 30.83
C LEU A 654 8.64 2.08 30.80
N VAL A 655 8.93 2.62 29.61
CA VAL A 655 9.28 4.03 29.39
C VAL A 655 8.42 4.61 28.27
N LYS A 656 8.15 5.91 28.32
CA LYS A 656 7.25 6.61 27.40
C LYS A 656 7.95 7.64 26.52
N THR A 657 9.19 8.02 26.85
CA THR A 657 9.96 9.02 26.11
C THR A 657 11.32 8.49 25.66
N THR A 658 11.93 9.14 24.64
CA THR A 658 13.27 8.75 24.17
C THR A 658 14.33 9.06 25.24
N GLU A 659 14.15 10.12 26.01
CA GLU A 659 15.00 10.52 27.13
C GLU A 659 15.05 9.44 28.21
N GLU A 660 13.90 8.86 28.56
CA GLU A 660 13.84 7.73 29.50
C GLU A 660 14.51 6.47 28.93
N VAL A 661 14.37 6.19 27.63
CA VAL A 661 15.12 5.10 26.98
C VAL A 661 16.62 5.31 27.14
N ILE A 662 17.12 6.51 26.85
CA ILE A 662 18.55 6.86 27.00
C ILE A 662 18.99 6.75 28.45
N ALA A 663 18.18 7.22 29.40
CA ALA A 663 18.48 7.13 30.82
C ALA A 663 18.64 5.69 31.29
N GLU A 664 17.75 4.78 30.88
CA GLU A 664 17.86 3.35 31.21
C GLU A 664 19.09 2.69 30.55
N ILE A 665 19.46 3.07 29.32
CA ILE A 665 20.69 2.57 28.68
C ILE A 665 21.93 3.04 29.45
N LYS A 666 22.01 4.34 29.81
CA LYS A 666 23.12 4.89 30.60
C LYS A 666 23.20 4.27 32.00
N LYS A 667 22.05 3.94 32.60
CA LYS A 667 21.99 3.23 33.87
C LYS A 667 22.62 1.84 33.76
N VAL A 668 22.28 1.09 32.71
CA VAL A 668 22.90 -0.22 32.43
C VAL A 668 24.41 -0.12 32.25
N GLU A 669 24.91 0.94 31.60
CA GLU A 669 26.36 1.18 31.45
C GLU A 669 27.05 1.50 32.77
N THR A 670 26.46 2.38 33.57
CA THR A 670 27.09 2.92 34.78
C THR A 670 27.00 2.00 35.98
N GLU A 671 25.86 1.33 36.16
CA GLU A 671 25.59 0.42 37.29
C GLU A 671 25.86 -1.06 36.94
N GLY A 672 25.99 -1.36 35.65
CA GLY A 672 26.00 -2.73 35.13
C GLY A 672 24.59 -3.31 35.01
N PHE A 673 24.44 -4.36 34.20
CA PHE A 673 23.15 -5.05 34.05
C PHE A 673 22.95 -6.11 35.13
N THR A 674 21.85 -5.98 35.88
CA THR A 674 21.30 -7.04 36.71
C THR A 674 19.89 -7.39 36.23
N LEU A 675 19.55 -8.68 36.21
CA LEU A 675 18.21 -9.12 35.86
C LEU A 675 17.19 -8.51 36.84
N PRO A 676 16.10 -7.87 36.37
CA PRO A 676 15.11 -7.30 37.25
C PRO A 676 14.39 -8.41 38.05
N PRO A 677 13.80 -8.10 39.22
CA PRO A 677 13.05 -9.08 40.01
C PRO A 677 11.91 -9.77 39.24
N SER A 678 11.33 -9.10 38.25
CA SER A 678 10.29 -9.65 37.37
C SER A 678 10.81 -10.70 36.37
N PHE A 679 12.13 -10.78 36.15
CA PHE A 679 12.70 -11.62 35.11
C PHE A 679 12.57 -13.11 35.41
N GLU A 680 12.86 -13.57 36.63
CA GLU A 680 12.82 -15.00 36.93
C GLU A 680 11.38 -15.56 36.85
N PRO A 681 10.34 -14.91 37.41
CA PRO A 681 8.95 -15.30 37.16
C PRO A 681 8.58 -15.33 35.67
N PHE A 682 9.03 -14.34 34.90
CA PHE A 682 8.85 -14.32 33.45
C PHE A 682 9.53 -15.52 32.78
N TYR A 683 10.79 -15.80 33.11
CA TYR A 683 11.58 -16.88 32.52
C TYR A 683 10.97 -18.25 32.83
N GLN A 684 10.58 -18.49 34.09
CA GLN A 684 9.93 -19.75 34.50
C GLN A 684 8.57 -19.93 33.83
N LYS A 685 7.85 -18.85 33.54
CA LYS A 685 6.55 -18.91 32.88
C LYS A 685 6.65 -19.13 31.37
N PHE A 686 7.61 -18.50 30.71
CA PHE A 686 7.63 -18.42 29.24
C PHE A 686 8.82 -19.11 28.56
N CYS A 687 9.96 -19.26 29.23
CA CYS A 687 11.22 -19.71 28.62
C CYS A 687 11.73 -21.05 29.18
N TYR A 688 11.11 -21.62 30.20
CA TYR A 688 11.61 -22.80 30.93
C TYR A 688 11.86 -24.06 30.09
N LEU A 689 11.23 -24.17 28.90
CA LEU A 689 11.45 -25.29 27.97
C LEU A 689 12.65 -25.11 27.04
N GLU A 690 13.18 -23.88 26.93
CA GLU A 690 14.23 -23.54 25.98
C GLU A 690 15.59 -24.04 26.48
N SER A 691 16.05 -25.13 25.88
CA SER A 691 17.25 -25.87 26.29
C SER A 691 18.31 -26.00 25.20
N GLY A 692 18.09 -25.39 24.04
CA GLY A 692 18.94 -25.57 22.87
C GLY A 692 18.67 -26.88 22.10
N GLN A 693 17.63 -27.62 22.49
CA GLN A 693 17.26 -28.91 21.89
C GLN A 693 15.79 -28.98 21.43
N SER A 694 15.13 -27.83 21.27
CA SER A 694 13.73 -27.74 20.85
C SER A 694 13.52 -28.40 19.48
N SER A 695 14.45 -28.18 18.53
CA SER A 695 14.45 -28.81 17.20
C SER A 695 14.53 -30.33 17.28
N LYS A 696 15.38 -30.87 18.16
CA LYS A 696 15.53 -32.32 18.37
C LYS A 696 14.21 -32.93 18.83
N LYS A 697 13.59 -32.35 19.88
CA LYS A 697 12.34 -32.85 20.45
C LYS A 697 11.20 -32.87 19.44
N VAL A 698 11.06 -31.80 18.64
CA VAL A 698 10.07 -31.76 17.55
C VAL A 698 10.37 -32.82 16.49
N VAL A 699 11.63 -32.97 16.09
CA VAL A 699 12.02 -33.91 15.05
C VAL A 699 11.79 -35.36 15.47
N GLU A 700 12.17 -35.74 16.69
CA GLU A 700 11.94 -37.08 17.23
C GLU A 700 10.44 -37.40 17.34
N THR A 701 9.62 -36.41 17.73
CA THR A 701 8.16 -36.58 17.86
C THR A 701 7.47 -36.81 16.50
N VAL A 702 7.88 -36.07 15.47
CA VAL A 702 7.17 -36.01 14.18
C VAL A 702 7.76 -36.95 13.12
N PHE A 703 9.09 -37.10 13.10
CA PHE A 703 9.84 -37.82 12.07
C PHE A 703 10.54 -39.08 12.59
N GLY A 704 10.66 -39.26 13.91
CA GLY A 704 11.33 -40.43 14.52
C GLY A 704 10.53 -41.73 14.51
N LYS A 705 9.45 -41.82 13.72
CA LYS A 705 8.54 -42.98 13.66
C LYS A 705 8.58 -43.69 12.32
#